data_AF-A0A1F5B408-F1
#
_entry.id   AF-A0A1F5B408-F1
#
_cell.length_a   1.000
_cell.length_b   1.000
_cell.length_c   1.000
_cell.angle_alpha   90.00
_cell.angle_beta   90.00
_cell.angle_gamma   90.00
#
_symmetry.space_group_name_H-M   'P 1'
#
loop_
_entity.id
_entity.type
_entity.pdbx_description
1 polymer ?
#
loop_
_entity_poly.entity_id
_entity_poly.type
_entity_poly.pdbx_seq_one_letter_code
_entity_poly.pdbx_strand_id
1 'polypeptide(L)'
;MKIKLVNKNLIAILAGGLFLISGFLFYQNIKAYSDTTTHPDLTREIIDFYELSGGKKFTDEQKQWVIQGSIDEDAAPRWLNHFYDPVFERGLDTPMPFVNGYSSKNWGLYSKYQLARLGQTGTAGVMIAGKSDPSSMPFVFSYEAGIERYARNKEKDAYLTLGHILHLIEDLTVPEHTRNDPHPGGKLPSYYENWTKDNSSGLTQNLGKRLFVKGNKPVIYADLESYFNNLATYTNTHFFSPDTTKSEIYSKPKIVFEDGTFAYGKDENGELFDLAIVTTDKSLKKTYSLKDENDQISQEYWLRLSRQAVINGAGVIGLFLNQATAARDAELAKQKGAQPLAKKSSFISQIINFFSSPNAPTSEPALIITSEPAPAAPKIVKSAPKPVSAPIVTSAPSSAVSAPAPSPSPAPPPQNQYPQSNPPMVYGSGGGGGGGGSAPIITSGGGGTSSNSSQNTQTQTQTTPTSESLNVSTFQAGDLVINEIMYDLEGSDTTNNKSREWVEIFNNSGHEIILTGGNGGWRFSDGSNHLLNEPAAQGSMIIPAGGYAIFAGDATTFLIDHPGFDGIVIDTVMSLKNTSTVLKISAPDGTVIDEVTYNSSWGANGNGKTLERKSAGGGSNDAANWGFSSVDGGTPGAVNNWFIAITTPETATTTLATATSSPSFLGLGTDIPATTTITTNTTWTLAGSPYRLLFDGTKWPTIAAGSILTIEPGVKIIPQSGGLTALEIQGTLNAIGTASAPIIFTSIKDSDGLASTTPQKGDWLNIAFSQGSQANLDYVEFRYGGQGIAPPLHEMVNIVGATVNIKNSKFSNSQSTALHLMDSSGVIENSIFSDNNCGISVDSINGVANTAYGGCYGVHTSGQILSSTALEIRNNQFIRNKLIGVEVRSGTAPTINSNIFTDNGYPIKIESSYPAITNSQLVNSTTSPNILGGIAISGYTHFSQNYTLKKDLPYILETNGPALSPYVDLGVTLTLESGTMFKTNNPNSILFVYGNLVASTTSDNPIVFTSLKDDSRGGDTNGDGSTSSPQNNDWANIKFFAGSIGNFINTIFNYGGSGFVPHNLPPTNTLAKDFPAIVVSGISPSATSSQWIAEHSYNFNKIIIHKFSTANSLNLIYKIGIKDSGNNFIAAVELPNMQNITETELSVAVQGQFMAGEKYYAAIETADSFSAGQDAGGKLAVAFYELTPGEPANPAISIDAGATVVVQ
;
A
#
# COMPACT_ATOMS: atom_id res chain seq x y z
N MET A 1 78.89 -1.82 1.15
CA MET A 1 78.07 -1.47 2.33
C MET A 1 76.64 -1.96 2.02
N LYS A 2 75.94 -2.82 2.81
CA LYS A 2 75.63 -2.79 4.26
C LYS A 2 75.01 -1.42 4.62
N ILE A 3 73.69 -1.25 4.77
CA ILE A 3 72.76 -1.68 5.86
C ILE A 3 71.32 -1.34 5.37
N LYS A 4 70.16 -1.84 5.86
CA LYS A 4 69.65 -3.09 6.50
C LYS A 4 68.13 -2.86 6.72
N LEU A 5 67.29 -3.89 6.83
CA LEU A 5 65.83 -3.79 7.07
C LEU A 5 65.44 -2.99 8.34
N VAL A 6 64.31 -2.26 8.27
CA VAL A 6 63.28 -2.17 9.34
C VAL A 6 61.85 -2.08 8.72
N ASN A 7 60.94 -2.91 9.24
CA ASN A 7 59.46 -2.98 9.13
C ASN A 7 58.68 -2.18 8.07
N LYS A 8 57.89 -2.92 7.26
CA LYS A 8 56.61 -2.46 6.66
C LYS A 8 55.35 -2.96 7.40
N ASN A 9 55.49 -3.83 8.41
CA ASN A 9 54.40 -4.67 8.91
C ASN A 9 53.40 -3.98 9.87
N LEU A 10 53.57 -2.70 10.23
CA LEU A 10 52.75 -2.07 11.26
C LEU A 10 51.39 -1.54 10.77
N ILE A 11 51.25 -1.23 9.47
CA ILE A 11 50.02 -0.66 8.92
C ILE A 11 48.99 -1.74 8.54
N ALA A 12 49.44 -2.94 8.15
CA ALA A 12 48.53 -4.04 7.79
C ALA A 12 47.71 -4.59 8.97
N ILE A 13 48.25 -4.51 10.20
CA ILE A 13 47.63 -5.08 11.41
C ILE A 13 46.42 -4.24 11.85
N LEU A 14 46.44 -2.92 11.67
CA LEU A 14 45.36 -2.02 12.10
C LEU A 14 44.11 -2.10 11.21
N ALA A 15 44.26 -2.40 9.92
CA ALA A 15 43.12 -2.59 9.02
C ALA A 15 42.46 -3.97 9.18
N GLY A 16 43.26 -5.04 9.35
CA GLY A 16 42.72 -6.39 9.58
C GLY A 16 42.07 -6.59 10.95
N GLY A 17 42.48 -5.81 11.96
CA GLY A 17 41.97 -5.91 13.32
C GLY A 17 40.46 -5.67 13.46
N LEU A 18 39.90 -4.68 12.77
CA LEU A 18 38.48 -4.35 12.89
C LEU A 18 37.55 -5.47 12.40
N PHE A 19 37.88 -6.11 11.27
CA PHE A 19 37.09 -7.21 10.70
C PHE A 19 37.07 -8.46 11.59
N LEU A 20 38.20 -8.75 12.26
CA LEU A 20 38.28 -9.91 13.15
C LEU A 20 37.58 -9.65 14.50
N ILE A 21 37.63 -8.42 15.02
CA ILE A 21 37.03 -8.08 16.33
C ILE A 21 35.50 -8.06 16.26
N SER A 22 34.88 -7.56 15.18
CA SER A 22 33.43 -7.67 15.00
C SER A 22 32.99 -9.12 14.74
N GLY A 23 33.71 -9.85 13.88
CA GLY A 23 33.43 -11.25 13.58
C GLY A 23 33.48 -12.17 14.80
N PHE A 24 34.49 -12.03 15.68
CA PHE A 24 34.62 -12.86 16.88
C PHE A 24 33.50 -12.67 17.90
N LEU A 25 32.86 -11.50 17.95
CA LEU A 25 31.75 -11.22 18.86
C LEU A 25 30.40 -11.78 18.37
N PHE A 26 30.27 -12.09 17.08
CA PHE A 26 29.06 -12.67 16.47
C PHE A 26 29.17 -14.18 16.17
N TYR A 27 30.37 -14.77 16.28
CA TYR A 27 30.71 -16.12 15.79
C TYR A 27 29.91 -17.31 16.38
N GLN A 28 29.10 -17.13 17.43
CA GLN A 28 28.68 -18.24 18.30
C GLN A 28 27.30 -18.86 18.02
N ASN A 29 26.30 -18.13 17.51
CA ASN A 29 24.91 -18.65 17.39
C ASN A 29 24.13 -17.99 16.22
N ILE A 30 24.55 -18.20 14.97
CA ILE A 30 23.76 -17.83 13.77
C ILE A 30 23.96 -18.92 12.71
N LYS A 31 23.57 -20.15 13.06
CA LYS A 31 23.75 -21.37 12.28
C LYS A 31 22.47 -22.18 12.37
N ALA A 32 21.78 -22.39 11.26
CA ALA A 32 20.76 -23.41 11.21
C ALA A 32 21.38 -24.74 11.62
N TYR A 33 20.66 -25.51 12.44
CA TYR A 33 21.06 -26.86 12.83
C TYR A 33 22.52 -26.97 13.32
N SER A 34 23.30 -27.96 12.85
CA SER A 34 24.72 -28.09 13.17
C SER A 34 25.49 -28.76 12.04
N ASP A 35 26.50 -28.03 11.55
CA ASP A 35 27.59 -28.48 10.67
C ASP A 35 28.14 -29.88 10.98
N THR A 36 28.21 -30.27 12.25
CA THR A 36 28.94 -31.44 12.71
C THR A 36 28.05 -32.61 13.14
N THR A 37 26.73 -32.42 13.18
CA THR A 37 25.75 -33.49 13.47
C THR A 37 24.53 -33.42 12.54
N THR A 38 23.66 -32.43 12.72
CA THR A 38 22.30 -32.42 12.17
C THR A 38 22.24 -32.27 10.65
N HIS A 39 23.05 -31.39 10.04
CA HIS A 39 23.13 -31.27 8.58
C HIS A 39 23.66 -32.56 7.91
N PRO A 40 24.86 -33.06 8.23
CA PRO A 40 25.39 -34.27 7.60
C PRO A 40 24.57 -35.54 7.89
N ASP A 41 23.71 -35.53 8.91
CA ASP A 41 22.70 -36.57 9.17
C ASP A 41 21.44 -36.40 8.31
N LEU A 42 20.85 -35.19 8.22
CA LEU A 42 19.68 -34.92 7.38
C LEU A 42 19.99 -35.16 5.89
N THR A 43 21.13 -34.65 5.41
CA THR A 43 21.60 -34.89 4.03
C THR A 43 21.72 -36.39 3.72
N ARG A 44 22.08 -37.22 4.70
CA ARG A 44 22.18 -38.68 4.53
C ARG A 44 20.81 -39.34 4.40
N GLU A 45 19.86 -38.94 5.24
CA GLU A 45 18.48 -39.43 5.20
C GLU A 45 17.71 -38.92 3.96
N ILE A 46 18.06 -37.72 3.44
CA ILE A 46 17.64 -37.22 2.12
C ILE A 46 18.11 -38.16 1.00
N ILE A 47 19.40 -38.51 0.96
CA ILE A 47 19.96 -39.41 -0.06
C ILE A 47 19.32 -40.79 0.02
N ASP A 48 19.19 -41.36 1.22
CA ASP A 48 18.60 -42.69 1.39
C ASP A 48 17.09 -42.69 1.11
N PHE A 49 16.35 -41.60 1.38
CA PHE A 49 14.96 -41.45 0.96
C PHE A 49 14.81 -41.33 -0.57
N TYR A 50 15.65 -40.53 -1.23
CA TYR A 50 15.71 -40.43 -2.70
C TYR A 50 15.97 -41.80 -3.34
N GLU A 51 16.95 -42.54 -2.82
CA GLU A 51 17.30 -43.88 -3.28
C GLU A 51 16.22 -44.95 -3.01
N LEU A 52 15.50 -44.86 -1.89
CA LEU A 52 14.35 -45.74 -1.61
C LEU A 52 13.17 -45.42 -2.54
N SER A 53 12.98 -44.15 -2.90
CA SER A 53 11.93 -43.66 -3.80
C SER A 53 12.15 -44.00 -5.28
N GLY A 54 13.12 -44.86 -5.61
CA GLY A 54 13.47 -45.23 -6.98
C GLY A 54 14.49 -44.31 -7.66
N GLY A 55 15.10 -43.38 -6.93
CA GLY A 55 16.15 -42.51 -7.43
C GLY A 55 17.47 -43.23 -7.78
N LYS A 56 18.36 -42.52 -8.48
CA LYS A 56 19.71 -42.99 -8.81
C LYS A 56 20.47 -43.40 -7.54
N LYS A 57 21.01 -44.63 -7.52
CA LYS A 57 21.93 -45.09 -6.48
C LYS A 57 23.26 -44.32 -6.55
N PHE A 58 23.68 -43.74 -5.42
CA PHE A 58 24.96 -43.08 -5.24
C PHE A 58 26.03 -44.11 -4.85
N THR A 59 27.28 -43.90 -5.28
CA THR A 59 28.42 -44.62 -4.68
C THR A 59 28.75 -44.04 -3.30
N ASP A 60 29.45 -44.80 -2.45
CA ASP A 60 29.88 -44.32 -1.13
C ASP A 60 30.66 -43.01 -1.23
N GLU A 61 31.56 -42.88 -2.22
CA GLU A 61 32.29 -41.63 -2.50
C GLU A 61 31.35 -40.46 -2.85
N GLN A 62 30.35 -40.70 -3.71
CA GLN A 62 29.37 -39.67 -4.07
C GLN A 62 28.51 -39.26 -2.87
N LYS A 63 28.10 -40.20 -2.00
CA LYS A 63 27.40 -39.89 -0.74
C LYS A 63 28.29 -39.03 0.17
N GLN A 64 29.56 -39.37 0.33
CA GLN A 64 30.51 -38.59 1.13
C GLN A 64 30.75 -37.19 0.55
N TRP A 65 30.73 -36.99 -0.77
CA TRP A 65 30.89 -35.64 -1.36
C TRP A 65 29.67 -34.75 -1.16
N VAL A 66 28.44 -35.29 -1.25
CA VAL A 66 27.23 -34.51 -0.93
C VAL A 66 27.19 -34.17 0.56
N ILE A 67 27.50 -35.14 1.45
CA ILE A 67 27.57 -34.90 2.90
C ILE A 67 28.67 -33.87 3.24
N GLN A 68 29.84 -33.92 2.60
CA GLN A 68 30.88 -32.91 2.83
C GLN A 68 30.43 -31.51 2.39
N GLY A 69 29.71 -31.39 1.27
CA GLY A 69 29.19 -30.11 0.80
C GLY A 69 28.19 -29.46 1.77
N SER A 70 27.37 -30.25 2.47
CA SER A 70 26.46 -29.71 3.50
C SER A 70 27.11 -29.43 4.86
N ILE A 71 28.35 -29.88 5.07
CA ILE A 71 29.21 -29.42 6.17
C ILE A 71 29.92 -28.10 5.76
N ASP A 72 30.43 -28.04 4.53
CA ASP A 72 31.28 -26.94 4.03
C ASP A 72 30.50 -25.63 3.78
N GLU A 73 29.17 -25.67 3.63
CA GLU A 73 28.33 -24.47 3.49
C GLU A 73 28.24 -23.63 4.77
N ASP A 74 28.42 -24.23 5.94
CA ASP A 74 28.35 -23.55 7.24
C ASP A 74 29.69 -22.91 7.67
N ALA A 75 30.66 -22.87 6.75
CA ALA A 75 31.96 -22.25 6.95
C ALA A 75 31.88 -20.72 6.80
N ALA A 76 32.46 -19.97 7.74
CA ALA A 76 32.50 -18.51 7.64
C ALA A 76 33.26 -18.04 6.37
N PRO A 77 32.73 -17.07 5.59
CA PRO A 77 31.58 -16.19 5.86
C PRO A 77 30.28 -16.60 5.14
N ARG A 78 30.11 -17.87 4.76
CA ARG A 78 28.96 -18.33 3.95
C ARG A 78 27.63 -18.28 4.71
N TRP A 79 27.64 -18.60 6.01
CA TRP A 79 26.46 -18.59 6.89
C TRP A 79 25.66 -17.28 6.94
N LEU A 80 26.31 -16.15 6.64
CA LEU A 80 25.65 -14.84 6.50
C LEU A 80 24.60 -14.79 5.37
N ASN A 81 24.45 -15.86 4.56
CA ASN A 81 23.53 -15.95 3.43
C ASN A 81 22.56 -17.15 3.53
N HIS A 82 22.44 -17.79 4.71
CA HIS A 82 21.53 -18.93 4.95
C HIS A 82 20.05 -18.55 5.08
N PHE A 83 19.76 -17.26 5.30
CA PHE A 83 18.40 -16.76 5.53
C PHE A 83 17.66 -16.53 4.21
N TYR A 84 16.36 -16.83 4.17
CA TYR A 84 15.46 -16.35 3.12
C TYR A 84 14.07 -16.10 3.68
N ASP A 85 13.77 -14.82 3.88
CA ASP A 85 12.47 -14.29 4.29
C ASP A 85 11.56 -14.20 3.04
N PRO A 86 10.51 -15.03 2.92
CA PRO A 86 9.66 -15.08 1.73
C PRO A 86 8.58 -13.99 1.73
N VAL A 87 8.40 -13.24 2.83
CA VAL A 87 7.41 -12.16 2.92
C VAL A 87 7.98 -10.84 2.38
N PHE A 88 9.30 -10.66 2.50
CA PHE A 88 10.03 -9.49 2.01
C PHE A 88 11.11 -9.83 0.95
N GLU A 89 11.09 -11.07 0.44
CA GLU A 89 12.01 -11.66 -0.55
C GLU A 89 13.53 -11.46 -0.29
N ARG A 90 13.93 -11.29 0.98
CA ARG A 90 15.28 -10.86 1.38
C ARG A 90 16.09 -11.94 2.08
N GLY A 91 17.39 -11.70 2.19
CA GLY A 91 18.30 -12.47 3.03
C GLY A 91 18.40 -11.89 4.44
N LEU A 92 19.49 -12.20 5.14
CA LEU A 92 19.78 -11.67 6.47
C LEU A 92 19.93 -10.14 6.42
N ASP A 93 19.01 -9.44 7.07
CA ASP A 93 18.85 -7.98 7.02
C ASP A 93 18.77 -7.43 8.45
N THR A 94 19.90 -6.88 8.93
CA THR A 94 20.07 -6.42 10.31
C THR A 94 20.39 -4.93 10.37
N PRO A 95 20.15 -4.25 11.52
CA PRO A 95 20.64 -2.89 11.76
C PRO A 95 22.17 -2.78 11.91
N MET A 96 22.92 -3.89 11.91
CA MET A 96 24.38 -3.91 12.09
C MET A 96 25.12 -3.86 10.75
N PRO A 97 25.94 -2.82 10.48
CA PRO A 97 26.78 -2.78 9.28
C PRO A 97 27.66 -4.03 9.16
N PHE A 98 27.78 -4.55 7.94
CA PHE A 98 28.57 -5.72 7.56
C PHE A 98 28.07 -7.10 8.04
N VAL A 99 26.95 -7.18 8.79
CA VAL A 99 26.35 -8.45 9.25
C VAL A 99 25.24 -8.96 8.29
N ASN A 100 24.81 -8.16 7.32
CA ASN A 100 23.78 -8.55 6.36
C ASN A 100 24.30 -9.52 5.28
N GLY A 101 23.41 -10.14 4.52
CA GLY A 101 23.76 -10.99 3.39
C GLY A 101 22.66 -11.22 2.36
N TYR A 102 23.01 -11.99 1.33
CA TYR A 102 22.07 -12.33 0.25
C TYR A 102 21.09 -13.41 0.73
N SER A 103 19.92 -13.51 0.09
CA SER A 103 19.00 -14.61 0.38
C SER A 103 19.59 -15.95 -0.03
N SER A 104 19.33 -17.01 0.75
CA SER A 104 19.79 -18.38 0.44
C SER A 104 19.34 -18.84 -0.94
N LYS A 105 18.12 -18.44 -1.36
CA LYS A 105 17.60 -18.53 -2.74
C LYS A 105 18.62 -18.04 -3.78
N ASN A 106 19.01 -16.77 -3.70
CA ASN A 106 19.94 -16.15 -4.63
C ASN A 106 21.37 -16.70 -4.50
N TRP A 107 21.82 -16.93 -3.27
CA TRP A 107 23.14 -17.46 -2.93
C TRP A 107 23.38 -18.86 -3.47
N GLY A 108 22.36 -19.74 -3.39
CA GLY A 108 22.37 -21.08 -3.94
C GLY A 108 22.20 -21.10 -5.46
N LEU A 109 21.27 -20.33 -6.03
CA LEU A 109 21.02 -20.35 -7.47
C LEU A 109 22.22 -19.86 -8.30
N TYR A 110 22.79 -18.69 -7.99
CA TYR A 110 23.66 -17.96 -8.92
C TYR A 110 25.05 -17.63 -8.36
N SER A 111 26.09 -17.90 -9.16
CA SER A 111 27.50 -17.65 -8.83
C SER A 111 27.78 -16.18 -8.51
N LYS A 112 27.04 -15.26 -9.14
CA LYS A 112 27.22 -13.81 -9.02
C LYS A 112 27.19 -13.33 -7.56
N TYR A 113 26.35 -13.91 -6.70
CA TYR A 113 26.27 -13.53 -5.28
C TYR A 113 27.47 -14.06 -4.47
N GLN A 114 27.91 -15.29 -4.74
CA GLN A 114 29.11 -15.87 -4.12
C GLN A 114 30.38 -15.11 -4.53
N LEU A 115 30.48 -14.68 -5.80
CA LEU A 115 31.57 -13.85 -6.31
C LEU A 115 31.54 -12.41 -5.77
N ALA A 116 30.36 -11.81 -5.63
CA ALA A 116 30.22 -10.47 -5.04
C ALA A 116 30.72 -10.43 -3.58
N ARG A 117 30.41 -11.46 -2.78
CA ARG A 117 30.91 -11.61 -1.39
C ARG A 117 32.44 -11.67 -1.34
N LEU A 118 33.08 -12.37 -2.28
CA LEU A 118 34.54 -12.46 -2.38
C LEU A 118 35.18 -11.12 -2.79
N GLY A 119 34.53 -10.35 -3.66
CA GLY A 119 34.96 -9.00 -4.04
C GLY A 119 35.07 -8.03 -2.86
N GLN A 120 34.24 -8.21 -1.82
CA GLN A 120 34.24 -7.38 -0.62
C GLN A 120 35.44 -7.67 0.33
N THR A 121 36.15 -8.79 0.17
CA THR A 121 37.29 -9.15 1.06
C THR A 121 38.63 -8.51 0.66
N GLY A 122 38.68 -7.76 -0.45
CA GLY A 122 39.80 -6.89 -0.78
C GLY A 122 40.35 -7.05 -2.20
N THR A 123 41.41 -6.28 -2.49
CA THR A 123 41.95 -6.05 -3.86
C THR A 123 42.50 -7.30 -4.58
N ALA A 124 42.63 -8.44 -3.91
CA ALA A 124 42.98 -9.71 -4.54
C ALA A 124 41.78 -10.38 -5.25
N GLY A 125 40.55 -10.28 -4.71
CA GLY A 125 39.37 -10.94 -5.29
C GLY A 125 38.98 -10.39 -6.66
N VAL A 126 39.15 -9.08 -6.85
CA VAL A 126 38.86 -8.35 -8.09
C VAL A 126 39.64 -8.91 -9.30
N MET A 127 40.85 -9.44 -9.07
CA MET A 127 41.69 -10.03 -10.13
C MET A 127 41.19 -11.38 -10.64
N ILE A 128 40.35 -12.09 -9.87
CA ILE A 128 39.88 -13.46 -10.17
C ILE A 128 38.48 -13.43 -10.78
N ALA A 129 37.60 -12.57 -10.25
CA ALA A 129 36.20 -12.47 -10.68
C ALA A 129 36.05 -11.97 -12.14
N GLY A 130 36.98 -11.15 -12.64
CA GLY A 130 36.83 -10.49 -13.95
C GLY A 130 37.18 -11.30 -15.20
N LYS A 131 37.67 -12.55 -15.08
CA LYS A 131 38.23 -13.32 -16.21
C LYS A 131 38.04 -14.84 -16.18
N SER A 132 37.35 -15.41 -15.19
CA SER A 132 37.27 -16.86 -15.00
C SER A 132 35.83 -17.36 -14.99
N ASP A 133 35.60 -18.46 -15.71
CA ASP A 133 34.38 -19.27 -15.70
C ASP A 133 34.06 -19.77 -14.26
N PRO A 134 32.86 -19.54 -13.69
CA PRO A 134 32.54 -19.94 -12.32
C PRO A 134 32.65 -21.45 -12.04
N SER A 135 32.36 -22.32 -13.02
CA SER A 135 32.52 -23.77 -12.89
C SER A 135 33.99 -24.20 -12.74
N SER A 136 34.93 -23.31 -13.09
CA SER A 136 36.38 -23.51 -12.92
C SER A 136 36.90 -23.09 -11.54
N MET A 137 36.18 -22.26 -10.77
CA MET A 137 36.62 -21.75 -9.47
C MET A 137 36.29 -22.73 -8.32
N PRO A 138 37.25 -23.15 -7.48
CA PRO A 138 37.05 -24.21 -6.48
C PRO A 138 36.29 -23.79 -5.21
N PHE A 139 35.79 -22.56 -5.14
CA PHE A 139 35.11 -21.96 -3.96
C PHE A 139 33.70 -21.42 -4.26
N VAL A 140 33.24 -21.57 -5.51
CA VAL A 140 31.86 -21.25 -5.92
C VAL A 140 31.04 -22.53 -5.85
N PHE A 141 29.90 -22.50 -5.17
CA PHE A 141 29.01 -23.64 -5.02
C PHE A 141 27.57 -23.22 -5.29
N SER A 142 27.35 -22.66 -6.48
CA SER A 142 26.06 -22.30 -7.03
C SER A 142 25.51 -23.44 -7.89
N TYR A 143 24.18 -23.57 -7.95
CA TYR A 143 23.48 -24.62 -8.68
C TYR A 143 23.88 -24.66 -10.17
N GLU A 144 23.95 -23.50 -10.83
CA GLU A 144 24.42 -23.35 -12.21
C GLU A 144 25.85 -23.91 -12.41
N ALA A 145 26.77 -23.65 -11.48
CA ALA A 145 28.15 -24.14 -11.55
C ALA A 145 28.24 -25.65 -11.29
N GLY A 146 27.36 -26.20 -10.44
CA GLY A 146 27.25 -27.64 -10.19
C GLY A 146 26.81 -28.42 -11.43
N ILE A 147 25.78 -27.95 -12.13
CA ILE A 147 25.31 -28.54 -13.39
C ILE A 147 26.43 -28.54 -14.44
N GLU A 148 27.14 -27.41 -14.60
CA GLU A 148 28.22 -27.31 -15.58
C GLU A 148 29.44 -28.17 -15.22
N ARG A 149 29.77 -28.32 -13.93
CA ARG A 149 30.83 -29.24 -13.45
C ARG A 149 30.52 -30.68 -13.82
N TYR A 150 29.30 -31.14 -13.58
CA TYR A 150 28.88 -32.51 -13.93
C TYR A 150 28.91 -32.72 -15.45
N ALA A 151 28.45 -31.74 -16.23
CA ALA A 151 28.54 -31.77 -17.69
C ALA A 151 29.98 -31.87 -18.22
N ARG A 152 30.93 -31.30 -17.49
CA ARG A 152 32.38 -31.32 -17.79
C ARG A 152 33.13 -32.46 -17.08
N ASN A 153 32.42 -33.51 -16.62
CA ASN A 153 32.96 -34.67 -15.90
C ASN A 153 33.70 -34.37 -14.58
N LYS A 154 33.53 -33.18 -14.00
CA LYS A 154 33.97 -32.84 -12.63
C LYS A 154 32.93 -33.31 -11.60
N GLU A 155 32.62 -34.60 -11.60
CA GLU A 155 31.53 -35.13 -10.76
C GLU A 155 31.71 -34.79 -9.27
N LYS A 156 32.93 -34.89 -8.71
CA LYS A 156 33.19 -34.51 -7.29
C LYS A 156 32.79 -33.05 -6.98
N ASP A 157 33.25 -32.10 -7.79
CA ASP A 157 32.97 -30.67 -7.58
C ASP A 157 31.46 -30.36 -7.76
N ALA A 158 30.72 -31.20 -8.49
CA ALA A 158 29.28 -31.10 -8.68
C ALA A 158 28.48 -31.71 -7.50
N TYR A 159 28.90 -32.86 -6.96
CA TYR A 159 28.26 -33.44 -5.77
C TYR A 159 28.56 -32.63 -4.51
N LEU A 160 29.74 -32.02 -4.39
CA LEU A 160 30.01 -31.00 -3.37
C LEU A 160 29.01 -29.85 -3.49
N THR A 161 28.86 -29.24 -4.68
CA THR A 161 27.82 -28.22 -4.91
C THR A 161 26.41 -28.71 -4.53
N LEU A 162 26.04 -29.95 -4.86
CA LEU A 162 24.73 -30.48 -4.46
C LEU A 162 24.56 -30.51 -2.94
N GLY A 163 25.60 -30.85 -2.18
CA GLY A 163 25.62 -30.73 -0.72
C GLY A 163 25.40 -29.29 -0.23
N HIS A 164 26.11 -28.33 -0.81
CA HIS A 164 25.93 -26.90 -0.52
C HIS A 164 24.50 -26.42 -0.78
N ILE A 165 23.84 -26.91 -1.83
CA ILE A 165 22.43 -26.58 -2.12
C ILE A 165 21.47 -27.30 -1.15
N LEU A 166 21.74 -28.54 -0.76
CA LEU A 166 20.90 -29.26 0.21
C LEU A 166 20.95 -28.64 1.60
N HIS A 167 22.12 -28.14 2.04
CA HIS A 167 22.24 -27.35 3.26
C HIS A 167 21.29 -26.14 3.24
N LEU A 168 21.34 -25.32 2.18
CA LEU A 168 20.47 -24.15 2.02
C LEU A 168 18.97 -24.50 1.92
N ILE A 169 18.62 -25.75 1.64
CA ILE A 169 17.24 -26.28 1.65
C ILE A 169 16.86 -26.81 3.04
N GLU A 170 17.80 -27.40 3.77
CA GLU A 170 17.66 -27.77 5.18
C GLU A 170 17.46 -26.50 6.05
N ASP A 171 18.19 -25.41 5.78
CA ASP A 171 18.04 -24.09 6.44
C ASP A 171 16.61 -23.54 6.38
N LEU A 172 15.90 -23.73 5.25
CA LEU A 172 14.51 -23.29 5.10
C LEU A 172 13.53 -24.09 5.96
N THR A 173 14.00 -25.11 6.68
CA THR A 173 13.23 -25.84 7.70
C THR A 173 13.56 -25.39 9.12
N VAL A 174 14.30 -24.29 9.27
CA VAL A 174 14.47 -23.56 10.53
C VAL A 174 13.62 -22.27 10.48
N PRO A 175 12.63 -22.10 11.38
CA PRO A 175 11.73 -20.93 11.36
C PRO A 175 12.46 -19.59 11.37
N GLU A 176 13.50 -19.47 12.19
CA GLU A 176 14.39 -18.33 12.35
C GLU A 176 14.98 -17.85 11.01
N HIS A 177 15.50 -18.79 10.22
CA HIS A 177 16.10 -18.55 8.90
C HIS A 177 15.09 -18.09 7.84
N THR A 178 13.80 -18.41 8.03
CA THR A 178 12.69 -17.95 7.16
C THR A 178 12.00 -16.68 7.66
N ARG A 179 12.46 -16.11 8.78
CA ARG A 179 11.82 -14.99 9.49
C ARG A 179 12.75 -13.81 9.78
N ASN A 180 13.97 -13.84 9.25
CA ASN A 180 15.00 -12.81 9.50
C ASN A 180 15.21 -12.58 11.02
N ASP A 181 15.30 -13.67 11.78
CA ASP A 181 15.40 -13.69 13.25
C ASP A 181 16.80 -14.19 13.70
N PRO A 182 17.86 -13.37 13.60
CA PRO A 182 19.20 -13.74 14.02
C PRO A 182 19.39 -13.56 15.53
N HIS A 183 19.88 -14.60 16.21
CA HIS A 183 20.05 -14.64 17.67
C HIS A 183 21.54 -14.63 18.12
N PRO A 184 22.27 -13.50 18.02
CA PRO A 184 23.68 -13.39 18.42
C PRO A 184 23.87 -13.42 19.96
N GLY A 185 23.67 -14.60 20.56
CA GLY A 185 24.22 -15.00 21.86
C GLY A 185 23.81 -14.19 23.10
N GLY A 186 22.72 -13.40 23.06
CA GLY A 186 22.48 -12.36 24.07
C GLY A 186 21.10 -12.25 24.73
N LYS A 187 19.99 -12.74 24.14
CA LYS A 187 18.63 -12.54 24.72
C LYS A 187 17.71 -13.76 24.63
N LEU A 188 17.40 -14.23 23.43
CA LEU A 188 16.73 -15.52 23.20
C LEU A 188 17.62 -16.32 22.23
N PRO A 189 18.06 -17.55 22.57
CA PRO A 189 18.69 -18.45 21.60
C PRO A 189 17.61 -19.18 20.78
N SER A 190 17.94 -19.70 19.60
CA SER A 190 17.07 -20.70 18.97
C SER A 190 16.94 -21.92 19.89
N TYR A 191 15.72 -22.18 20.35
CA TYR A 191 15.40 -23.38 21.12
C TYR A 191 15.39 -24.62 20.23
N TYR A 192 15.04 -24.45 18.95
CA TYR A 192 14.92 -25.52 17.96
C TYR A 192 16.29 -26.01 17.47
N GLU A 193 17.20 -25.11 17.08
CA GLU A 193 18.56 -25.47 16.64
C GLU A 193 19.35 -26.17 17.76
N ASN A 194 19.34 -25.61 18.97
CA ASN A 194 20.09 -26.19 20.09
C ASN A 194 19.54 -27.56 20.49
N TRP A 195 18.21 -27.73 20.53
CA TRP A 195 17.60 -29.03 20.83
C TRP A 195 17.88 -30.08 19.75
N THR A 196 17.75 -29.72 18.47
CA THR A 196 17.99 -30.65 17.36
C THR A 196 19.46 -31.03 17.21
N LYS A 197 20.38 -30.12 17.52
CA LYS A 197 21.83 -30.38 17.62
C LYS A 197 22.16 -31.41 18.70
N ASP A 198 21.66 -31.21 19.92
CA ASP A 198 21.93 -32.10 21.06
C ASP A 198 21.28 -33.49 20.90
N ASN A 199 20.19 -33.60 20.12
CA ASN A 199 19.44 -34.84 19.93
C ASN A 199 19.63 -35.53 18.55
N SER A 200 20.36 -34.92 17.60
CA SER A 200 20.40 -35.32 16.17
C SER A 200 20.44 -36.84 15.95
N SER A 201 21.41 -37.52 16.56
CA SER A 201 21.69 -38.95 16.33
C SER A 201 20.54 -39.91 16.66
N GLY A 202 19.58 -39.49 17.51
CA GLY A 202 18.35 -40.24 17.77
C GLY A 202 17.20 -39.81 16.86
N LEU A 203 17.13 -38.53 16.49
CA LEU A 203 16.08 -37.94 15.68
C LEU A 203 16.18 -38.36 14.20
N THR A 204 17.37 -38.25 13.61
CA THR A 204 17.62 -38.48 12.18
C THR A 204 17.65 -39.96 11.82
N GLN A 205 18.17 -40.82 12.69
CA GLN A 205 18.39 -42.25 12.46
C GLN A 205 17.18 -42.97 11.82
N ASN A 206 17.31 -43.42 10.57
CA ASN A 206 16.27 -44.06 9.73
C ASN A 206 15.05 -43.16 9.38
N LEU A 207 15.14 -41.83 9.49
CA LEU A 207 14.05 -40.90 9.16
C LEU A 207 13.53 -41.07 7.73
N GLY A 208 14.41 -41.09 6.72
CA GLY A 208 14.02 -41.27 5.31
C GLY A 208 13.33 -42.61 5.09
N LYS A 209 13.86 -43.67 5.71
CA LYS A 209 13.23 -45.00 5.69
C LYS A 209 11.86 -45.03 6.38
N ARG A 210 11.68 -44.30 7.49
CA ARG A 210 10.35 -44.15 8.15
C ARG A 210 9.37 -43.40 7.25
N LEU A 211 9.80 -42.32 6.60
CA LEU A 211 8.96 -41.51 5.70
C LEU A 211 8.53 -42.31 4.47
N PHE A 212 9.44 -43.07 3.86
CA PHE A 212 9.15 -43.97 2.74
C PHE A 212 8.14 -45.07 3.13
N VAL A 213 8.33 -45.74 4.27
CA VAL A 213 7.39 -46.76 4.76
C VAL A 213 6.02 -46.17 5.14
N LYS A 214 5.96 -44.88 5.53
CA LYS A 214 4.70 -44.12 5.69
C LYS A 214 4.07 -43.66 4.35
N GLY A 215 4.65 -44.00 3.20
CA GLY A 215 4.10 -43.65 1.88
C GLY A 215 4.41 -42.24 1.37
N ASN A 216 5.33 -41.51 2.02
CA ASN A 216 5.80 -40.22 1.53
C ASN A 216 6.57 -40.41 0.22
N LYS A 217 6.55 -39.38 -0.64
CA LYS A 217 7.29 -39.33 -1.90
C LYS A 217 8.16 -38.05 -1.95
N PRO A 218 9.22 -38.01 -2.77
CA PRO A 218 9.91 -36.75 -3.06
C PRO A 218 8.92 -35.72 -3.64
N VAL A 219 9.06 -34.47 -3.21
CA VAL A 219 8.36 -33.33 -3.84
C VAL A 219 8.99 -33.08 -5.19
N ILE A 220 8.20 -32.72 -6.20
CA ILE A 220 8.67 -32.48 -7.56
C ILE A 220 8.18 -31.10 -8.01
N TYR A 221 9.10 -30.14 -8.05
CA TYR A 221 8.93 -28.86 -8.76
C TYR A 221 9.76 -28.81 -10.05
N ALA A 222 9.40 -27.91 -10.96
CA ALA A 222 10.03 -27.76 -12.27
C ALA A 222 11.48 -27.24 -12.19
N ASP A 223 11.76 -26.37 -11.23
CA ASP A 223 12.99 -25.60 -11.09
C ASP A 223 13.42 -25.52 -9.60
N LEU A 224 14.64 -25.04 -9.31
CA LEU A 224 15.15 -24.93 -7.94
C LEU A 224 14.52 -23.76 -7.17
N GLU A 225 14.15 -22.66 -7.85
CA GLU A 225 13.58 -21.49 -7.17
C GLU A 225 12.24 -21.84 -6.51
N SER A 226 11.43 -22.67 -7.16
CA SER A 226 10.20 -23.25 -6.63
C SER A 226 10.43 -24.02 -5.31
N TYR A 227 11.54 -24.73 -5.11
CA TYR A 227 11.82 -25.36 -3.81
C TYR A 227 12.14 -24.30 -2.75
N PHE A 228 12.94 -23.27 -3.07
CA PHE A 228 13.23 -22.18 -2.14
C PHE A 228 11.98 -21.39 -1.75
N ASN A 229 11.17 -20.98 -2.73
CA ASN A 229 9.96 -20.19 -2.52
C ASN A 229 8.91 -20.98 -1.70
N ASN A 230 8.60 -22.23 -2.08
CA ASN A 230 7.56 -23.00 -1.42
C ASN A 230 7.98 -23.48 -0.02
N LEU A 231 9.23 -23.91 0.18
CA LEU A 231 9.68 -24.40 1.48
C LEU A 231 9.85 -23.27 2.50
N ALA A 232 10.43 -22.13 2.09
CA ALA A 232 10.50 -20.94 2.95
C ALA A 232 9.09 -20.46 3.33
N THR A 233 8.17 -20.41 2.36
CA THR A 233 6.77 -20.02 2.60
C THR A 233 6.06 -21.00 3.54
N TYR A 234 6.26 -22.31 3.38
CA TYR A 234 5.71 -23.30 4.31
C TYR A 234 6.20 -23.03 5.74
N THR A 235 7.51 -23.03 5.95
CA THR A 235 8.09 -22.89 7.30
C THR A 235 7.72 -21.55 7.94
N ASN A 236 7.81 -20.45 7.19
CA ASN A 236 7.38 -19.13 7.66
C ASN A 236 5.89 -19.15 8.04
N THR A 237 5.00 -19.70 7.21
CA THR A 237 3.55 -19.57 7.44
C THR A 237 2.95 -20.58 8.43
N HIS A 238 3.69 -21.62 8.84
CA HIS A 238 3.19 -22.66 9.75
C HIS A 238 3.86 -22.64 11.15
N PHE A 239 5.06 -22.04 11.30
CA PHE A 239 5.83 -22.06 12.55
C PHE A 239 6.26 -20.65 13.00
N PHE A 240 6.27 -20.41 14.32
CA PHE A 240 6.89 -19.20 14.91
C PHE A 240 8.40 -19.41 15.12
N SER A 241 9.16 -18.31 15.08
CA SER A 241 10.52 -18.21 15.63
C SER A 241 10.51 -17.42 16.96
N PRO A 242 11.59 -17.43 17.78
CA PRO A 242 11.59 -16.89 19.14
C PRO A 242 11.13 -15.42 19.25
N ASP A 243 11.72 -14.50 18.46
CA ASP A 243 11.37 -13.08 18.51
C ASP A 243 10.04 -12.78 17.77
N THR A 244 9.48 -13.75 17.05
CA THR A 244 8.29 -13.54 16.20
C THR A 244 6.99 -14.19 16.68
N THR A 245 6.98 -14.82 17.85
CA THR A 245 5.78 -15.38 18.52
C THR A 245 4.62 -14.40 18.75
N LYS A 246 4.89 -13.09 18.61
CA LYS A 246 3.89 -11.99 18.61
C LYS A 246 4.20 -10.94 17.54
N SER A 247 4.72 -11.36 16.39
CA SER A 247 5.09 -10.43 15.32
C SER A 247 3.88 -9.88 14.58
N GLU A 248 3.76 -8.55 14.50
CA GLU A 248 2.85 -7.87 13.57
C GLU A 248 3.37 -7.92 12.12
N ILE A 249 4.67 -8.15 11.94
CA ILE A 249 5.36 -8.24 10.64
C ILE A 249 5.00 -9.55 9.92
N TYR A 250 4.75 -10.63 10.67
CA TYR A 250 4.38 -11.95 10.13
C TYR A 250 2.96 -12.34 10.52
N SER A 251 1.99 -12.12 9.62
CA SER A 251 0.55 -12.36 9.83
C SER A 251 0.13 -13.85 9.95
N LYS A 252 1.10 -14.76 9.96
CA LYS A 252 1.00 -16.21 10.11
C LYS A 252 2.23 -16.73 10.91
N PRO A 253 2.22 -17.94 11.47
CA PRO A 253 1.05 -18.81 11.66
C PRO A 253 0.01 -18.16 12.56
N LYS A 254 -1.24 -18.57 12.40
CA LYS A 254 -2.33 -18.14 13.29
C LYS A 254 -2.62 -19.27 14.27
N ILE A 255 -2.68 -18.93 15.56
CA ILE A 255 -3.16 -19.84 16.60
C ILE A 255 -4.62 -20.16 16.29
N VAL A 256 -4.93 -21.44 16.08
CA VAL A 256 -6.26 -21.93 15.67
C VAL A 256 -7.12 -22.28 16.89
N PHE A 257 -6.48 -22.72 17.97
CA PHE A 257 -7.10 -23.16 19.22
C PHE A 257 -6.12 -23.01 20.38
N GLU A 258 -6.62 -22.95 21.62
CA GLU A 258 -5.82 -22.98 22.84
C GLU A 258 -6.55 -23.80 23.91
N ASP A 259 -5.84 -24.65 24.65
CA ASP A 259 -6.43 -25.44 25.76
C ASP A 259 -6.13 -24.87 27.16
N GLY A 260 -5.30 -23.82 27.23
CA GLY A 260 -4.81 -23.20 28.48
C GLY A 260 -3.41 -23.64 28.90
N THR A 261 -2.83 -24.64 28.22
CA THR A 261 -1.42 -25.08 28.33
C THR A 261 -0.68 -24.82 27.02
N PHE A 262 -1.29 -25.18 25.89
CA PHE A 262 -0.74 -25.04 24.55
C PHE A 262 -1.64 -24.20 23.64
N ALA A 263 -0.98 -23.52 22.70
CA ALA A 263 -1.57 -22.86 21.55
C ALA A 263 -1.31 -23.74 20.33
N TYR A 264 -2.36 -23.97 19.53
CA TYR A 264 -2.36 -24.96 18.47
C TYR A 264 -2.23 -24.32 17.08
N GLY A 265 -1.26 -24.81 16.31
CA GLY A 265 -1.14 -24.57 14.88
C GLY A 265 -1.92 -25.61 14.07
N LYS A 266 -1.88 -25.47 12.75
CA LYS A 266 -2.24 -26.52 11.78
C LYS A 266 -1.11 -26.72 10.79
N ASP A 267 -0.88 -27.95 10.35
CA ASP A 267 0.07 -28.25 9.27
C ASP A 267 -0.60 -28.30 7.89
N GLU A 268 0.17 -28.66 6.85
CA GLU A 268 -0.30 -28.72 5.46
C GLU A 268 -1.43 -29.73 5.20
N ASN A 269 -1.62 -30.70 6.10
CA ASN A 269 -2.71 -31.68 6.07
C ASN A 269 -3.91 -31.22 6.92
N GLY A 270 -3.80 -30.07 7.57
CA GLY A 270 -4.77 -29.55 8.53
C GLY A 270 -4.71 -30.20 9.92
N GLU A 271 -3.71 -31.05 10.20
CA GLU A 271 -3.52 -31.67 11.50
C GLU A 271 -3.11 -30.63 12.54
N LEU A 272 -3.73 -30.68 13.74
CA LEU A 272 -3.38 -29.79 14.85
C LEU A 272 -2.07 -30.22 15.51
N PHE A 273 -1.26 -29.25 15.94
CA PHE A 273 -0.03 -29.50 16.70
C PHE A 273 0.28 -28.37 17.68
N ASP A 274 1.08 -28.68 18.71
CA ASP A 274 1.49 -27.72 19.73
C ASP A 274 2.48 -26.70 19.14
N LEU A 275 2.01 -25.48 18.91
CA LEU A 275 2.75 -24.41 18.23
C LEU A 275 3.48 -23.48 19.21
N ALA A 276 2.94 -23.30 20.42
CA ALA A 276 3.61 -22.61 21.53
C ALA A 276 2.96 -22.98 22.88
N ILE A 277 3.70 -22.82 23.99
CA ILE A 277 3.16 -22.89 25.35
C ILE A 277 2.46 -21.57 25.68
N VAL A 278 1.26 -21.65 26.28
CA VAL A 278 0.49 -20.49 26.75
C VAL A 278 0.70 -20.31 28.25
N THR A 279 1.31 -19.20 28.66
CA THR A 279 1.29 -18.75 30.05
C THR A 279 0.29 -17.61 30.19
N THR A 280 -0.59 -17.67 31.19
CA THR A 280 -1.51 -16.57 31.53
C THR A 280 -1.13 -16.00 32.89
N ASP A 281 -0.90 -14.69 32.96
CA ASP A 281 -0.53 -14.02 34.21
C ASP A 281 -1.75 -13.64 35.08
N LYS A 282 -1.49 -13.07 36.27
CA LYS A 282 -2.52 -12.66 37.23
C LYS A 282 -3.42 -11.51 36.76
N SER A 283 -3.10 -10.87 35.63
CA SER A 283 -3.91 -9.86 34.95
C SER A 283 -4.70 -10.41 33.75
N LEU A 284 -4.72 -11.75 33.58
CA LEU A 284 -5.27 -12.46 32.42
C LEU A 284 -4.54 -12.21 31.10
N LYS A 285 -3.34 -11.62 31.14
CA LYS A 285 -2.52 -11.38 29.95
C LYS A 285 -1.81 -12.68 29.55
N LYS A 286 -1.99 -13.10 28.29
CA LYS A 286 -1.33 -14.28 27.72
C LYS A 286 0.06 -13.96 27.16
N THR A 287 1.01 -14.86 27.35
CA THR A 287 2.33 -14.90 26.70
C THR A 287 2.55 -16.27 26.08
N TYR A 288 3.13 -16.28 24.88
CA TYR A 288 3.44 -17.51 24.13
C TYR A 288 4.95 -17.77 24.23
N SER A 289 5.33 -19.03 24.45
CA SER A 289 6.73 -19.46 24.58
C SER A 289 7.01 -20.64 23.66
N LEU A 290 8.14 -20.60 22.94
CA LEU A 290 8.71 -21.77 22.25
C LEU A 290 9.66 -22.57 23.15
N LYS A 291 10.09 -21.99 24.28
CA LYS A 291 10.84 -22.71 25.29
C LYS A 291 9.89 -23.54 26.14
N ASP A 292 10.16 -24.85 26.19
CA ASP A 292 9.55 -25.86 27.05
C ASP A 292 10.61 -26.41 28.03
N GLU A 293 10.18 -27.14 29.06
CA GLU A 293 11.01 -27.97 29.93
C GLU A 293 11.03 -29.45 29.48
N ASN A 294 10.12 -29.85 28.58
CA ASN A 294 9.98 -31.22 28.05
C ASN A 294 10.22 -31.32 26.52
N ASP A 295 10.65 -30.23 25.88
CA ASP A 295 10.91 -30.10 24.45
C ASP A 295 9.76 -30.53 23.50
N GLN A 296 8.50 -30.47 23.95
CA GLN A 296 7.33 -30.92 23.19
C GLN A 296 7.10 -30.07 21.93
N ILE A 297 7.26 -28.75 22.04
CA ILE A 297 7.20 -27.83 20.89
C ILE A 297 8.28 -28.18 19.85
N SER A 298 9.52 -28.38 20.28
CA SER A 298 10.65 -28.75 19.41
C SER A 298 10.43 -30.09 18.70
N GLN A 299 9.76 -31.05 19.37
CA GLN A 299 9.40 -32.34 18.78
C GLN A 299 8.29 -32.22 17.71
N GLU A 300 7.22 -31.46 17.98
CA GLU A 300 6.13 -31.25 17.01
C GLU A 300 6.57 -30.41 15.80
N TYR A 301 7.50 -29.47 16.01
CA TYR A 301 8.23 -28.76 14.95
C TYR A 301 9.05 -29.74 14.11
N TRP A 302 9.95 -30.51 14.76
CA TRP A 302 10.85 -31.44 14.06
C TRP A 302 10.11 -32.50 13.25
N LEU A 303 8.99 -33.03 13.76
CA LEU A 303 8.16 -34.04 13.08
C LEU A 303 7.72 -33.60 11.67
N ARG A 304 7.58 -32.29 11.45
CA ARG A 304 7.11 -31.68 10.20
C ARG A 304 8.22 -31.05 9.38
N LEU A 305 9.11 -30.32 10.04
CA LEU A 305 10.23 -29.64 9.40
C LEU A 305 11.26 -30.66 8.86
N SER A 306 11.57 -31.73 9.61
CA SER A 306 12.43 -32.80 9.10
C SER A 306 11.75 -33.67 8.02
N ARG A 307 10.41 -33.82 8.05
CA ARG A 307 9.64 -34.40 6.92
C ARG A 307 9.87 -33.57 5.67
N GLN A 308 9.67 -32.25 5.76
CA GLN A 308 9.79 -31.34 4.63
C GLN A 308 11.23 -31.23 4.09
N ALA A 309 12.25 -31.20 4.96
CA ALA A 309 13.66 -31.26 4.55
C ALA A 309 13.94 -32.51 3.70
N VAL A 310 13.51 -33.69 4.18
CA VAL A 310 13.77 -34.97 3.50
C VAL A 310 13.05 -35.08 2.16
N ILE A 311 11.77 -34.69 2.06
CA ILE A 311 11.01 -34.83 0.82
C ILE A 311 11.36 -33.78 -0.24
N ASN A 312 11.72 -32.55 0.16
CA ASN A 312 12.16 -31.51 -0.79
C ASN A 312 13.62 -31.72 -1.20
N GLY A 313 14.50 -32.07 -0.28
CA GLY A 313 15.90 -32.39 -0.60
C GLY A 313 16.02 -33.54 -1.60
N ALA A 314 15.22 -34.59 -1.46
CA ALA A 314 15.17 -35.68 -2.45
C ALA A 314 14.64 -35.22 -3.82
N GLY A 315 13.72 -34.25 -3.85
CA GLY A 315 13.27 -33.58 -5.07
C GLY A 315 14.40 -32.80 -5.76
N VAL A 316 15.16 -32.02 -4.98
CA VAL A 316 16.33 -31.25 -5.46
C VAL A 316 17.44 -32.17 -5.99
N ILE A 317 17.70 -33.32 -5.34
CA ILE A 317 18.61 -34.34 -5.89
C ILE A 317 18.12 -34.82 -7.27
N GLY A 318 16.83 -35.14 -7.38
CA GLY A 318 16.23 -35.57 -8.65
C GLY A 318 16.35 -34.52 -9.75
N LEU A 319 16.01 -33.27 -9.44
CA LEU A 319 16.10 -32.13 -10.37
C LEU A 319 17.54 -31.91 -10.84
N PHE A 320 18.49 -31.82 -9.90
CA PHE A 320 19.90 -31.60 -10.21
C PHE A 320 20.46 -32.70 -11.10
N LEU A 321 20.25 -33.97 -10.75
CA LEU A 321 20.79 -35.10 -11.53
C LEU A 321 20.20 -35.18 -12.93
N ASN A 322 18.92 -34.85 -13.10
CA ASN A 322 18.26 -34.80 -14.41
C ASN A 322 18.84 -33.67 -15.29
N GLN A 323 18.87 -32.44 -14.77
CA GLN A 323 19.37 -31.27 -15.51
C GLN A 323 20.88 -31.39 -15.82
N ALA A 324 21.67 -31.87 -14.85
CA ALA A 324 23.10 -32.12 -15.00
C ALA A 324 23.40 -33.24 -16.03
N THR A 325 22.61 -34.30 -16.07
CA THR A 325 22.77 -35.37 -17.08
C THR A 325 22.39 -34.87 -18.48
N ALA A 326 21.29 -34.12 -18.63
CA ALA A 326 20.93 -33.50 -19.90
C ALA A 326 22.02 -32.52 -20.41
N ALA A 327 22.61 -31.72 -19.52
CA ALA A 327 23.73 -30.85 -19.86
C ALA A 327 24.99 -31.62 -20.30
N ARG A 328 25.29 -32.76 -19.65
CA ARG A 328 26.39 -33.65 -20.03
C ARG A 328 26.18 -34.28 -21.40
N ASP A 329 24.98 -34.78 -21.68
CA ASP A 329 24.69 -35.45 -22.95
C ASP A 329 24.72 -34.46 -24.13
N ALA A 330 24.27 -33.23 -23.91
CA ALA A 330 24.43 -32.14 -24.87
C ALA A 330 25.90 -31.74 -25.11
N GLU A 331 26.75 -31.77 -24.08
CA GLU A 331 28.19 -31.52 -24.22
C GLU A 331 28.91 -32.66 -24.97
N LEU A 332 28.58 -33.92 -24.66
CA LEU A 332 29.06 -35.10 -25.38
C LEU A 332 28.59 -35.13 -26.85
N ALA A 333 27.44 -34.54 -27.18
CA ALA A 333 26.96 -34.39 -28.55
C ALA A 333 27.83 -33.41 -29.37
N LYS A 334 28.21 -32.25 -28.80
CA LYS A 334 29.12 -31.27 -29.45
C LYS A 334 30.46 -31.92 -29.81
N GLN A 335 31.00 -32.74 -28.90
CA GLN A 335 32.32 -33.36 -29.04
C GLN A 335 32.37 -34.46 -30.12
N LYS A 336 31.22 -34.94 -30.63
CA LYS A 336 31.13 -36.00 -31.65
C LYS A 336 31.07 -35.51 -33.11
N GLY A 337 31.19 -34.20 -33.35
CA GLY A 337 31.53 -33.66 -34.68
C GLY A 337 30.40 -33.59 -35.72
N ALA A 338 29.14 -33.49 -35.29
CA ALA A 338 28.06 -33.12 -36.21
C ALA A 338 28.25 -31.67 -36.72
N GLN A 339 28.03 -31.44 -38.03
CA GLN A 339 28.18 -30.11 -38.64
C GLN A 339 27.06 -29.14 -38.18
N PRO A 340 27.33 -27.83 -38.01
CA PRO A 340 26.43 -26.92 -37.31
C PRO A 340 25.44 -26.22 -38.25
N LEU A 341 24.16 -26.18 -37.86
CA LEU A 341 23.26 -25.12 -38.33
C LEU A 341 23.57 -23.80 -37.59
N ALA A 342 23.29 -22.68 -38.25
CA ALA A 342 23.78 -21.34 -37.89
C ALA A 342 23.55 -20.95 -36.42
N LYS A 343 24.58 -20.32 -35.82
CA LYS A 343 24.67 -19.79 -34.45
C LYS A 343 23.32 -19.52 -33.77
N LYS A 344 22.82 -20.51 -33.02
CA LYS A 344 21.91 -20.28 -31.89
C LYS A 344 22.67 -20.37 -30.57
N SER A 345 22.05 -19.86 -29.51
CA SER A 345 22.62 -19.72 -28.17
C SER A 345 23.09 -21.03 -27.54
N SER A 346 23.90 -20.92 -26.49
CA SER A 346 24.28 -22.06 -25.64
C SER A 346 23.04 -22.85 -25.21
N PHE A 347 23.17 -24.18 -25.12
CA PHE A 347 22.13 -25.09 -24.62
C PHE A 347 21.59 -24.67 -23.24
N ILE A 348 22.40 -24.00 -22.42
CA ILE A 348 22.01 -23.39 -21.14
C ILE A 348 20.86 -22.39 -21.32
N SER A 349 20.88 -21.58 -22.39
CA SER A 349 19.78 -20.66 -22.72
C SER A 349 18.51 -21.39 -23.16
N GLN A 350 18.60 -22.62 -23.68
CA GLN A 350 17.41 -23.41 -24.01
C GLN A 350 16.78 -24.02 -22.76
N ILE A 351 17.59 -24.40 -21.77
CA ILE A 351 17.10 -24.83 -20.45
C ILE A 351 16.46 -23.65 -19.70
N ILE A 352 17.10 -22.48 -19.68
CA ILE A 352 16.53 -21.27 -19.07
C ILE A 352 15.20 -20.89 -19.73
N ASN A 353 15.14 -20.83 -21.07
CA ASN A 353 13.91 -20.49 -21.78
C ASN A 353 12.77 -21.52 -21.57
N PHE A 354 13.08 -22.78 -21.22
CA PHE A 354 12.07 -23.78 -20.88
C PHE A 354 11.41 -23.51 -19.50
N PHE A 355 12.12 -22.85 -18.59
CA PHE A 355 11.62 -22.37 -17.29
C PHE A 355 11.25 -20.87 -17.30
N SER A 356 10.98 -20.31 -18.49
CA SER A 356 10.59 -18.89 -18.66
C SER A 356 9.47 -18.71 -19.69
N SER A 357 8.65 -19.74 -19.89
CA SER A 357 7.43 -19.70 -20.72
C SER A 357 6.24 -20.21 -19.91
N PRO A 358 5.09 -19.50 -19.85
CA PRO A 358 3.90 -19.97 -19.14
C PRO A 358 3.29 -21.27 -19.71
N ASN A 359 3.53 -21.56 -20.99
CA ASN A 359 2.85 -22.64 -21.72
C ASN A 359 3.80 -23.80 -22.05
N ALA A 360 3.81 -24.83 -21.19
CA ALA A 360 4.29 -26.17 -21.52
C ALA A 360 3.08 -27.08 -21.85
N PRO A 361 3.11 -27.87 -22.94
CA PRO A 361 1.91 -28.52 -23.47
C PRO A 361 1.41 -29.71 -22.63
N THR A 362 0.10 -29.76 -22.41
CA THR A 362 -0.61 -30.80 -21.66
C THR A 362 -1.24 -31.85 -22.60
N SER A 363 -0.59 -33.01 -22.73
CA SER A 363 -1.17 -34.26 -23.29
C SER A 363 -0.19 -35.41 -23.03
N GLU A 364 -0.28 -36.07 -21.88
CA GLU A 364 -1.04 -37.31 -21.64
C GLU A 364 -0.10 -38.55 -21.65
N PRO A 365 -0.42 -39.66 -20.96
CA PRO A 365 -1.65 -39.92 -20.20
C PRO A 365 -1.48 -39.85 -18.68
N ALA A 366 -2.56 -39.46 -17.98
CA ALA A 366 -2.66 -39.59 -16.53
C ALA A 366 -3.15 -41.01 -16.15
N LEU A 367 -2.54 -41.61 -15.13
CA LEU A 367 -2.93 -42.94 -14.63
C LEU A 367 -4.22 -42.84 -13.79
N ILE A 368 -5.32 -43.41 -14.30
CA ILE A 368 -6.61 -43.45 -13.60
C ILE A 368 -6.48 -44.24 -12.30
N ILE A 369 -6.88 -43.63 -11.18
CA ILE A 369 -7.19 -44.33 -9.93
C ILE A 369 -8.61 -43.90 -9.51
N THR A 370 -9.51 -44.87 -9.44
CA THR A 370 -10.91 -44.67 -9.04
C THR A 370 -11.04 -44.46 -7.54
N SER A 371 -11.93 -43.56 -7.11
CA SER A 371 -12.30 -43.39 -5.71
C SER A 371 -13.28 -44.48 -5.25
N GLU A 372 -12.93 -45.21 -4.21
CA GLU A 372 -13.88 -45.94 -3.34
C GLU A 372 -14.00 -45.22 -1.99
N PRO A 373 -15.16 -45.32 -1.30
CA PRO A 373 -15.43 -44.56 -0.08
C PRO A 373 -14.69 -45.10 1.15
N ALA A 374 -14.44 -44.21 2.12
CA ALA A 374 -13.58 -44.48 3.27
C ALA A 374 -14.13 -45.57 4.24
N PRO A 375 -13.25 -46.41 4.83
CA PRO A 375 -13.62 -47.32 5.90
C PRO A 375 -13.91 -46.56 7.21
N ALA A 376 -14.85 -47.07 8.01
CA ALA A 376 -15.31 -46.42 9.24
C ALA A 376 -14.27 -46.41 10.37
N ALA A 377 -14.29 -45.33 11.18
CA ALA A 377 -13.28 -45.07 12.21
C ALA A 377 -13.21 -46.12 13.34
N PRO A 378 -12.00 -46.59 13.73
CA PRO A 378 -11.79 -47.36 14.95
C PRO A 378 -12.11 -46.53 16.20
N LYS A 379 -12.83 -47.11 17.16
CA LYS A 379 -13.25 -46.42 18.40
C LYS A 379 -12.08 -46.33 19.39
N ILE A 380 -11.79 -45.13 19.89
CA ILE A 380 -10.86 -44.93 21.01
C ILE A 380 -11.48 -45.48 22.30
N VAL A 381 -10.81 -46.46 22.92
CA VAL A 381 -11.16 -46.95 24.26
C VAL A 381 -10.48 -46.04 25.30
N LYS A 382 -11.23 -45.11 25.89
CA LYS A 382 -10.77 -44.39 27.10
C LYS A 382 -11.03 -45.25 28.34
N SER A 383 -9.98 -45.56 29.09
CA SER A 383 -10.07 -46.15 30.43
C SER A 383 -10.53 -45.11 31.46
N ALA A 384 -11.34 -45.54 32.43
CA ALA A 384 -11.90 -44.71 33.49
C ALA A 384 -12.41 -45.61 34.64
N PRO A 385 -12.91 -45.05 35.76
CA PRO A 385 -12.19 -44.25 36.76
C PRO A 385 -12.39 -44.90 38.16
N LYS A 386 -12.07 -44.20 39.27
CA LYS A 386 -12.73 -44.31 40.62
C LYS A 386 -12.00 -43.48 41.71
N PRO A 387 -12.63 -43.11 42.86
CA PRO A 387 -13.92 -42.39 43.00
C PRO A 387 -14.02 -41.41 44.21
N VAL A 388 -15.25 -40.87 44.45
CA VAL A 388 -15.76 -40.26 45.73
C VAL A 388 -15.34 -38.79 45.97
N SER A 389 -16.21 -37.84 46.38
CA SER A 389 -17.64 -37.87 46.79
C SER A 389 -18.47 -36.67 46.28
N ALA A 390 -19.79 -36.87 46.19
CA ALA A 390 -20.88 -35.88 46.19
C ALA A 390 -22.08 -36.52 46.95
N PRO A 391 -23.34 -35.99 46.99
CA PRO A 391 -23.88 -34.67 46.63
C PRO A 391 -24.91 -34.07 47.65
N ILE A 392 -25.31 -32.80 47.48
CA ILE A 392 -26.66 -32.24 47.81
C ILE A 392 -26.87 -31.10 46.77
N VAL A 393 -27.69 -31.14 45.71
CA VAL A 393 -29.11 -31.49 45.47
C VAL A 393 -30.11 -30.38 45.89
N THR A 394 -30.55 -29.57 44.91
CA THR A 394 -31.93 -29.10 44.55
C THR A 394 -31.83 -27.73 43.84
N SER A 395 -32.71 -27.27 42.93
CA SER A 395 -33.76 -27.90 42.09
C SER A 395 -34.20 -26.89 40.99
N ALA A 396 -34.89 -27.36 39.93
CA ALA A 396 -35.55 -26.55 38.89
C ALA A 396 -36.90 -27.23 38.52
N PRO A 397 -37.78 -26.72 37.61
CA PRO A 397 -37.69 -25.50 36.76
C PRO A 397 -39.02 -24.68 36.68
N SER A 398 -39.16 -23.86 35.62
CA SER A 398 -40.41 -23.36 35.00
C SER A 398 -41.10 -22.09 35.57
N SER A 399 -41.26 -21.07 34.72
CA SER A 399 -42.59 -20.52 34.32
C SER A 399 -42.54 -19.52 33.16
N ALA A 400 -43.69 -19.35 32.50
CA ALA A 400 -43.97 -18.72 31.20
C ALA A 400 -43.56 -17.24 30.96
N VAL A 401 -43.57 -16.86 29.68
CA VAL A 401 -43.44 -15.48 29.17
C VAL A 401 -44.77 -14.73 29.28
N SER A 402 -44.72 -13.43 29.59
CA SER A 402 -45.85 -12.49 29.47
C SER A 402 -45.35 -11.10 29.02
N ALA A 403 -45.99 -10.51 28.00
CA ALA A 403 -45.57 -9.23 27.41
C ALA A 403 -46.13 -7.99 28.15
N PRO A 404 -45.42 -6.85 28.17
CA PRO A 404 -45.94 -5.57 28.63
C PRO A 404 -46.69 -4.81 27.51
N ALA A 405 -47.62 -3.93 27.92
CA ALA A 405 -48.43 -3.08 27.03
C ALA A 405 -47.75 -1.71 26.74
N PRO A 406 -48.13 -1.00 25.66
CA PRO A 406 -47.51 0.28 25.28
C PRO A 406 -48.00 1.49 26.12
N SER A 407 -47.12 2.48 26.27
CA SER A 407 -47.38 3.77 26.93
C SER A 407 -47.84 4.86 25.93
N PRO A 408 -48.53 5.93 26.39
CA PRO A 408 -49.23 6.89 25.52
C PRO A 408 -48.33 7.99 24.91
N SER A 409 -48.83 8.61 23.82
CA SER A 409 -48.16 9.67 23.06
C SER A 409 -48.35 11.08 23.65
N PRO A 410 -47.36 12.00 23.56
CA PRO A 410 -47.50 13.41 24.00
C PRO A 410 -48.34 14.29 23.05
N ALA A 411 -48.71 15.48 23.54
CA ALA A 411 -49.49 16.50 22.82
C ALA A 411 -48.62 17.61 22.19
N PRO A 412 -49.10 18.34 21.16
CA PRO A 412 -48.30 19.35 20.44
C PRO A 412 -48.25 20.73 21.14
N PRO A 413 -47.18 21.53 20.90
CA PRO A 413 -47.02 22.89 21.44
C PRO A 413 -47.77 23.98 20.61
N PRO A 414 -47.98 25.19 21.18
CA PRO A 414 -48.81 26.25 20.58
C PRO A 414 -48.07 27.19 19.60
N GLN A 415 -48.84 27.88 18.75
CA GLN A 415 -48.37 28.94 17.84
C GLN A 415 -48.55 30.35 18.44
N ASN A 416 -47.63 31.29 18.15
CA ASN A 416 -48.02 32.66 17.74
C ASN A 416 -46.87 33.53 17.17
N GLN A 417 -47.09 33.99 15.92
CA GLN A 417 -46.83 35.34 15.35
C GLN A 417 -45.47 36.07 15.52
N TYR A 418 -44.90 36.44 14.37
CA TYR A 418 -43.89 37.51 14.18
C TYR A 418 -44.53 38.78 13.54
N PRO A 419 -44.05 40.00 13.87
CA PRO A 419 -44.35 41.23 13.13
C PRO A 419 -43.33 41.54 12.01
N GLN A 420 -43.64 42.50 11.13
CA GLN A 420 -42.91 42.82 9.89
C GLN A 420 -41.85 43.93 10.01
N SER A 421 -40.92 43.99 9.04
CA SER A 421 -40.29 45.23 8.52
C SER A 421 -39.95 45.09 7.02
N ASN A 422 -39.57 46.19 6.34
CA ASN A 422 -39.69 46.36 4.87
C ASN A 422 -38.34 46.82 4.19
N PRO A 423 -38.26 46.97 2.84
CA PRO A 423 -36.99 46.80 2.07
C PRO A 423 -36.14 48.07 1.82
N PRO A 424 -34.90 47.91 1.28
CA PRO A 424 -34.03 49.01 0.82
C PRO A 424 -34.37 49.57 -0.58
N MET A 425 -33.77 50.72 -0.92
CA MET A 425 -34.04 51.53 -2.13
C MET A 425 -33.02 51.36 -3.29
N VAL A 426 -33.35 51.92 -4.46
CA VAL A 426 -32.56 51.92 -5.70
C VAL A 426 -32.12 53.35 -6.12
N TYR A 427 -30.90 53.44 -6.66
CA TYR A 427 -30.39 54.44 -7.63
C TYR A 427 -29.52 53.63 -8.63
N GLY A 428 -29.39 53.86 -9.94
CA GLY A 428 -29.89 54.90 -10.85
C GLY A 428 -28.73 55.68 -11.49
N SER A 429 -28.42 55.70 -12.79
CA SER A 429 -28.91 55.08 -14.04
C SER A 429 -28.18 55.76 -15.22
N GLY A 430 -27.83 55.06 -16.31
CA GLY A 430 -27.49 55.67 -17.63
C GLY A 430 -26.22 55.12 -18.32
N GLY A 431 -26.15 55.00 -19.66
CA GLY A 431 -27.21 55.13 -20.67
C GLY A 431 -26.74 55.16 -22.15
N GLY A 432 -27.52 54.55 -23.06
CA GLY A 432 -27.45 54.71 -24.54
C GLY A 432 -26.50 53.75 -25.31
N GLY A 433 -26.80 53.28 -26.54
CA GLY A 433 -28.08 53.31 -27.28
C GLY A 433 -28.00 53.00 -28.80
N GLY A 434 -29.07 52.40 -29.37
CA GLY A 434 -29.38 52.31 -30.83
C GLY A 434 -28.77 51.15 -31.65
N GLY A 435 -29.40 50.62 -32.71
CA GLY A 435 -30.80 50.76 -33.17
C GLY A 435 -31.10 50.36 -34.64
N GLY A 436 -32.10 49.49 -34.88
CA GLY A 436 -32.68 49.10 -36.20
C GLY A 436 -31.91 47.99 -36.95
N GLY A 437 -32.49 47.12 -37.80
CA GLY A 437 -33.88 46.84 -38.26
C GLY A 437 -33.83 45.78 -39.40
N SER A 438 -34.86 45.07 -39.88
CA SER A 438 -36.32 45.06 -39.61
C SER A 438 -36.92 43.65 -39.94
N ALA A 439 -38.18 43.52 -40.40
CA ALA A 439 -38.94 42.25 -40.57
C ALA A 439 -39.98 42.37 -41.73
N PRO A 440 -41.00 41.47 -41.92
CA PRO A 440 -41.29 40.12 -41.40
C PRO A 440 -41.28 39.06 -42.57
N ILE A 441 -41.92 37.87 -42.63
CA ILE A 441 -42.99 37.10 -41.93
C ILE A 441 -42.62 35.58 -42.01
N ILE A 442 -43.34 34.50 -41.63
CA ILE A 442 -44.75 34.12 -41.36
C ILE A 442 -44.77 32.94 -40.31
N THR A 443 -45.87 32.73 -39.59
CA THR A 443 -46.33 31.59 -38.71
C THR A 443 -45.44 30.35 -38.42
N SER A 444 -45.53 29.59 -37.32
CA SER A 444 -46.14 29.64 -35.96
C SER A 444 -45.88 28.27 -35.29
N GLY A 445 -45.82 28.04 -33.98
CA GLY A 445 -46.04 28.88 -32.79
C GLY A 445 -46.61 28.00 -31.65
N GLY A 446 -46.25 28.24 -30.38
CA GLY A 446 -46.77 27.45 -29.26
C GLY A 446 -46.39 27.98 -27.87
N GLY A 447 -47.07 27.46 -26.84
CA GLY A 447 -46.76 27.66 -25.42
C GLY A 447 -47.57 28.74 -24.68
N GLY A 448 -48.12 28.37 -23.51
CA GLY A 448 -48.73 29.27 -22.53
C GLY A 448 -50.02 28.72 -21.88
N THR A 449 -50.34 28.96 -20.61
CA THR A 449 -49.52 29.52 -19.51
C THR A 449 -50.20 29.28 -18.15
N SER A 450 -49.42 29.21 -17.06
CA SER A 450 -49.80 29.49 -15.64
C SER A 450 -50.82 28.60 -14.89
N SER A 451 -50.54 28.37 -13.60
CA SER A 451 -51.40 28.74 -12.46
C SER A 451 -50.70 28.35 -11.14
N ASN A 452 -51.32 28.62 -9.98
CA ASN A 452 -50.62 28.71 -8.69
C ASN A 452 -51.31 27.90 -7.57
N SER A 453 -50.51 27.32 -6.66
CA SER A 453 -50.82 26.93 -5.26
C SER A 453 -52.19 26.32 -4.88
N SER A 454 -52.19 25.12 -4.25
CA SER A 454 -52.76 24.93 -2.89
C SER A 454 -52.63 23.50 -2.31
N GLN A 455 -52.84 23.42 -0.99
CA GLN A 455 -52.58 22.32 -0.06
C GLN A 455 -53.37 21.01 -0.25
N ASN A 456 -52.64 19.89 -0.06
CA ASN A 456 -52.84 18.87 0.98
C ASN A 456 -54.24 18.23 1.20
N THR A 457 -54.32 16.91 1.10
CA THR A 457 -55.29 16.07 1.84
C THR A 457 -54.61 14.74 2.17
N GLN A 458 -54.71 14.29 3.42
CA GLN A 458 -53.93 13.15 3.91
C GLN A 458 -54.55 11.78 3.62
N THR A 459 -53.65 10.81 3.49
CA THR A 459 -53.84 9.37 3.46
C THR A 459 -54.60 8.81 4.66
N GLN A 460 -55.35 7.72 4.42
CA GLN A 460 -55.18 6.45 5.16
C GLN A 460 -55.92 5.29 4.46
N THR A 461 -55.17 4.28 3.99
CA THR A 461 -55.23 2.86 4.48
C THR A 461 -54.28 1.95 3.66
N GLN A 462 -53.18 1.56 4.29
CA GLN A 462 -52.68 0.17 4.41
C GLN A 462 -52.81 -0.82 3.22
N THR A 463 -51.67 -1.19 2.62
CA THR A 463 -51.36 -2.59 2.24
C THR A 463 -49.84 -2.85 2.23
N THR A 464 -49.46 -4.04 2.72
CA THR A 464 -48.34 -4.94 2.34
C THR A 464 -47.00 -4.38 1.84
N PRO A 465 -45.83 -4.83 2.37
CA PRO A 465 -44.52 -4.44 1.84
C PRO A 465 -44.26 -5.08 0.47
N THR A 466 -43.84 -4.25 -0.48
CA THR A 466 -43.27 -4.66 -1.77
C THR A 466 -41.93 -3.97 -1.96
N SER A 467 -40.93 -4.77 -2.37
CA SER A 467 -39.57 -4.41 -2.81
C SER A 467 -39.26 -2.92 -3.02
N GLU A 468 -38.12 -2.49 -2.48
CA GLU A 468 -37.39 -1.34 -2.99
C GLU A 468 -37.28 -1.46 -4.52
N SER A 469 -37.68 -0.41 -5.25
CA SER A 469 -37.53 -0.38 -6.70
C SER A 469 -36.04 -0.27 -7.02
N LEU A 470 -35.45 -1.35 -7.52
CA LEU A 470 -34.11 -1.36 -8.08
C LEU A 470 -33.93 -0.15 -9.00
N ASN A 471 -32.85 0.62 -8.80
CA ASN A 471 -32.40 1.57 -9.81
C ASN A 471 -32.07 0.79 -11.07
N VAL A 472 -32.93 0.88 -12.09
CA VAL A 472 -32.62 0.35 -13.41
C VAL A 472 -31.47 1.18 -13.96
N SER A 473 -30.30 0.56 -14.11
CA SER A 473 -29.17 1.17 -14.81
C SER A 473 -29.58 1.46 -16.25
N THR A 474 -29.70 2.75 -16.57
CA THR A 474 -29.98 3.19 -17.94
C THR A 474 -28.70 3.05 -18.76
N PHE A 475 -28.53 1.91 -19.43
CA PHE A 475 -27.37 1.64 -20.28
C PHE A 475 -27.17 2.75 -21.33
N GLN A 476 -25.92 3.17 -21.51
CA GLN A 476 -25.50 4.21 -22.45
C GLN A 476 -24.80 3.60 -23.67
N ALA A 477 -24.79 4.34 -24.78
CA ALA A 477 -23.99 3.96 -25.95
C ALA A 477 -22.50 3.97 -25.58
N GLY A 478 -21.80 2.85 -25.82
CA GLY A 478 -20.42 2.61 -25.41
C GLY A 478 -20.22 1.94 -24.05
N ASP A 479 -21.28 1.56 -23.32
CA ASP A 479 -21.16 0.78 -22.07
C ASP A 479 -20.64 -0.66 -22.34
N LEU A 480 -21.15 -1.28 -23.39
CA LEU A 480 -20.55 -2.45 -24.05
C LEU A 480 -20.06 -2.01 -25.42
N VAL A 481 -18.93 -2.53 -25.87
CA VAL A 481 -18.42 -2.29 -27.24
C VAL A 481 -18.09 -3.59 -27.94
N ILE A 482 -18.35 -3.64 -29.24
CA ILE A 482 -17.87 -4.73 -30.10
C ILE A 482 -16.35 -4.52 -30.24
N ASN A 483 -15.56 -5.49 -29.82
CA ASN A 483 -14.11 -5.36 -29.63
C ASN A 483 -13.28 -6.17 -30.64
N GLU A 484 -13.72 -7.38 -31.00
CA GLU A 484 -13.03 -8.25 -31.95
C GLU A 484 -14.04 -9.05 -32.79
N ILE A 485 -13.75 -9.31 -34.08
CA ILE A 485 -14.70 -9.91 -35.04
C ILE A 485 -13.99 -10.98 -35.89
N MET A 486 -14.38 -12.25 -35.78
CA MET A 486 -13.90 -13.35 -36.63
C MET A 486 -14.93 -13.67 -37.73
N TYR A 487 -14.75 -13.11 -38.93
CA TYR A 487 -15.77 -13.10 -40.01
C TYR A 487 -15.38 -13.77 -41.34
N ASP A 488 -14.12 -14.19 -41.49
CA ASP A 488 -13.59 -14.77 -42.73
C ASP A 488 -12.31 -15.60 -42.41
N LEU A 489 -12.50 -16.87 -42.05
CA LEU A 489 -11.42 -17.76 -41.63
C LEU A 489 -10.60 -18.29 -42.82
N GLU A 490 -9.35 -18.69 -42.60
CA GLU A 490 -8.62 -19.43 -43.63
C GLU A 490 -9.29 -20.79 -43.90
N GLY A 491 -9.74 -20.98 -45.14
CA GLY A 491 -10.30 -22.24 -45.65
C GLY A 491 -11.84 -22.29 -45.63
N SER A 492 -12.44 -22.42 -44.44
CA SER A 492 -13.90 -22.42 -44.29
C SER A 492 -14.33 -21.93 -42.91
N ASP A 493 -15.37 -21.11 -42.91
CA ASP A 493 -16.05 -20.58 -41.72
C ASP A 493 -16.91 -21.64 -41.00
N THR A 494 -16.93 -22.89 -41.49
CA THR A 494 -17.59 -24.00 -40.83
C THR A 494 -16.70 -25.25 -40.70
N THR A 495 -16.75 -25.90 -39.54
CA THR A 495 -16.20 -27.24 -39.31
C THR A 495 -17.35 -28.18 -38.97
N ASN A 496 -17.46 -29.32 -39.66
CA ASN A 496 -18.53 -30.31 -39.45
C ASN A 496 -19.98 -29.74 -39.54
N ASN A 497 -20.19 -28.67 -40.34
CA ASN A 497 -21.43 -27.88 -40.43
C ASN A 497 -21.80 -27.08 -39.16
N LYS A 498 -20.84 -26.80 -38.28
CA LYS A 498 -20.95 -25.80 -37.20
C LYS A 498 -20.12 -24.57 -37.54
N SER A 499 -20.57 -23.38 -37.12
CA SER A 499 -19.88 -22.12 -37.40
C SER A 499 -18.60 -21.99 -36.58
N ARG A 500 -17.60 -21.31 -37.15
CA ARG A 500 -16.37 -20.88 -36.49
C ARG A 500 -16.33 -19.37 -36.29
N GLU A 501 -17.37 -18.66 -36.72
CA GLU A 501 -17.53 -17.23 -36.58
C GLU A 501 -17.85 -16.86 -35.13
N TRP A 502 -17.28 -15.74 -34.67
CA TRP A 502 -17.53 -15.20 -33.34
C TRP A 502 -17.23 -13.70 -33.27
N VAL A 503 -17.76 -13.04 -32.24
CA VAL A 503 -17.58 -11.62 -31.96
C VAL A 503 -17.34 -11.43 -30.47
N GLU A 504 -16.31 -10.68 -30.10
CA GLU A 504 -16.06 -10.31 -28.71
C GLU A 504 -16.73 -9.00 -28.33
N ILE A 505 -17.29 -8.97 -27.12
CA ILE A 505 -17.81 -7.79 -26.45
C ILE A 505 -16.93 -7.45 -25.25
N PHE A 506 -16.52 -6.18 -25.13
CA PHE A 506 -15.81 -5.64 -23.97
C PHE A 506 -16.73 -4.73 -23.14
N ASN A 507 -16.68 -4.83 -21.80
CA ASN A 507 -17.42 -3.97 -20.88
C ASN A 507 -16.61 -2.74 -20.46
N ASN A 508 -17.01 -1.59 -21.00
CA ASN A 508 -16.38 -0.29 -20.87
C ASN A 508 -17.10 0.64 -19.87
N SER A 509 -18.22 0.19 -19.28
CA SER A 509 -19.12 0.99 -18.43
C SER A 509 -18.63 1.30 -17.01
N GLY A 510 -17.48 0.74 -16.59
CA GLY A 510 -16.96 0.87 -15.23
C GLY A 510 -17.72 0.10 -14.14
N HIS A 511 -18.80 -0.62 -14.48
CA HIS A 511 -19.56 -1.47 -13.56
C HIS A 511 -19.87 -2.84 -14.19
N GLU A 512 -20.37 -3.81 -13.43
CA GLU A 512 -20.77 -5.11 -14.00
C GLU A 512 -22.06 -5.00 -14.82
N ILE A 513 -22.12 -5.73 -15.94
CA ILE A 513 -23.30 -5.77 -16.82
C ILE A 513 -23.82 -7.20 -16.91
N ILE A 514 -25.12 -7.36 -16.62
CA ILE A 514 -25.83 -8.64 -16.70
C ILE A 514 -26.55 -8.71 -18.05
N LEU A 515 -26.11 -9.64 -18.90
CA LEU A 515 -26.71 -9.95 -20.20
C LEU A 515 -27.94 -10.86 -20.02
N THR A 516 -29.10 -10.29 -19.75
CA THR A 516 -30.37 -11.03 -19.75
C THR A 516 -30.81 -11.42 -21.16
N GLY A 517 -31.28 -12.64 -21.33
CA GLY A 517 -31.79 -13.19 -22.59
C GLY A 517 -33.32 -13.09 -22.76
N GLY A 518 -33.83 -13.71 -23.82
CA GLY A 518 -35.27 -13.85 -24.07
C GLY A 518 -35.99 -12.61 -24.64
N ASN A 519 -37.33 -12.63 -24.58
CA ASN A 519 -38.18 -11.56 -25.12
C ASN A 519 -38.19 -10.35 -24.18
N GLY A 520 -37.49 -9.29 -24.59
CA GLY A 520 -37.15 -8.14 -23.74
C GLY A 520 -35.76 -8.21 -23.11
N GLY A 521 -34.94 -9.23 -23.44
CA GLY A 521 -33.52 -9.25 -23.11
C GLY A 521 -32.65 -8.59 -24.18
N TRP A 522 -31.33 -8.57 -23.92
CA TRP A 522 -30.29 -8.08 -24.82
C TRP A 522 -30.32 -8.76 -26.18
N ARG A 523 -29.81 -8.04 -27.20
CA ARG A 523 -29.82 -8.45 -28.60
C ARG A 523 -28.46 -8.26 -29.24
N PHE A 524 -28.04 -9.28 -30.00
CA PHE A 524 -27.01 -9.17 -31.02
C PHE A 524 -27.68 -9.20 -32.40
N SER A 525 -27.12 -8.50 -33.38
CA SER A 525 -27.65 -8.46 -34.74
C SER A 525 -26.55 -8.44 -35.79
N ASP A 526 -26.66 -9.33 -36.79
CA ASP A 526 -25.84 -9.39 -38.03
C ASP A 526 -26.59 -8.87 -39.27
N GLY A 527 -27.64 -8.08 -39.04
CA GLY A 527 -28.68 -7.76 -40.02
C GLY A 527 -29.97 -8.60 -39.83
N SER A 528 -29.89 -9.70 -39.09
CA SER A 528 -31.03 -10.33 -38.41
C SER A 528 -30.93 -10.07 -36.90
N ASN A 529 -32.07 -9.95 -36.20
CA ASN A 529 -32.10 -9.60 -34.77
C ASN A 529 -32.21 -10.86 -33.88
N HIS A 530 -31.06 -11.31 -33.35
CA HIS A 530 -30.91 -12.58 -32.66
C HIS A 530 -31.12 -12.48 -31.15
N LEU A 531 -31.30 -13.64 -30.52
CA LEU A 531 -31.27 -13.84 -29.08
C LEU A 531 -29.91 -14.36 -28.66
N LEU A 532 -29.38 -13.86 -27.56
CA LEU A 532 -28.32 -14.53 -26.81
C LEU A 532 -28.92 -15.78 -26.14
N ASN A 533 -28.24 -16.93 -26.24
CA ASN A 533 -28.71 -18.14 -25.56
C ASN A 533 -28.37 -18.08 -24.06
N GLU A 534 -29.35 -18.39 -23.22
CA GLU A 534 -29.18 -18.53 -21.77
C GLU A 534 -29.37 -20.00 -21.34
N PRO A 535 -28.54 -20.51 -20.41
CA PRO A 535 -27.34 -19.88 -19.85
C PRO A 535 -26.19 -19.82 -20.86
N ALA A 536 -25.13 -19.07 -20.52
CA ALA A 536 -23.85 -19.10 -21.23
C ALA A 536 -23.33 -20.53 -21.39
N ALA A 537 -22.68 -20.81 -22.53
CA ALA A 537 -22.07 -22.10 -22.81
C ALA A 537 -20.80 -22.33 -21.97
N GLN A 538 -20.08 -21.25 -21.63
CA GLN A 538 -19.00 -21.23 -20.65
C GLN A 538 -19.03 -19.91 -19.86
N GLY A 539 -18.60 -19.93 -18.60
CA GLY A 539 -18.56 -18.74 -17.74
C GLY A 539 -19.94 -18.37 -17.18
N SER A 540 -20.37 -17.13 -17.37
CA SER A 540 -21.64 -16.61 -16.85
C SER A 540 -22.23 -15.52 -17.76
N MET A 541 -23.51 -15.16 -17.55
CA MET A 541 -24.14 -14.03 -18.25
C MET A 541 -23.74 -12.65 -17.67
N ILE A 542 -22.83 -12.59 -16.68
CA ILE A 542 -22.38 -11.36 -16.04
C ILE A 542 -20.98 -11.03 -16.56
N ILE A 543 -20.81 -9.89 -17.22
CA ILE A 543 -19.50 -9.35 -17.63
C ILE A 543 -19.04 -8.34 -16.57
N PRO A 544 -17.93 -8.59 -15.84
CA PRO A 544 -17.36 -7.62 -14.91
C PRO A 544 -16.97 -6.30 -15.60
N ALA A 545 -16.76 -5.24 -14.82
CA ALA A 545 -16.17 -4.00 -15.34
C ALA A 545 -14.78 -4.28 -15.93
N GLY A 546 -14.54 -3.89 -17.19
CA GLY A 546 -13.30 -4.23 -17.91
C GLY A 546 -13.19 -5.71 -18.33
N GLY A 547 -14.28 -6.48 -18.22
CA GLY A 547 -14.35 -7.88 -18.65
C GLY A 547 -14.72 -8.05 -20.12
N TYR A 548 -14.51 -9.27 -20.62
CA TYR A 548 -14.76 -9.69 -22.01
C TYR A 548 -15.77 -10.85 -22.07
N ALA A 549 -16.54 -10.93 -23.16
CA ALA A 549 -17.38 -12.08 -23.47
C ALA A 549 -17.44 -12.37 -24.97
N ILE A 550 -17.39 -13.65 -25.34
CA ILE A 550 -17.46 -14.11 -26.73
C ILE A 550 -18.90 -14.48 -27.07
N PHE A 551 -19.45 -13.86 -28.12
CA PHE A 551 -20.66 -14.31 -28.78
C PHE A 551 -20.25 -15.21 -29.95
N ALA A 552 -20.52 -16.51 -29.86
CA ALA A 552 -20.08 -17.50 -30.85
C ALA A 552 -21.25 -18.09 -31.66
N GLY A 553 -21.05 -18.29 -32.97
CA GLY A 553 -22.01 -18.98 -33.85
C GLY A 553 -22.11 -20.49 -33.60
N ASP A 554 -21.13 -21.07 -32.91
CA ASP A 554 -21.21 -22.36 -32.21
C ASP A 554 -20.18 -22.38 -31.08
N ALA A 555 -20.63 -22.27 -29.83
CA ALA A 555 -19.74 -22.13 -28.68
C ALA A 555 -18.82 -23.36 -28.46
N THR A 556 -19.25 -24.55 -28.86
CA THR A 556 -18.41 -25.76 -28.76
C THR A 556 -17.26 -25.72 -29.75
N THR A 557 -17.52 -25.25 -30.97
CA THR A 557 -16.52 -25.11 -32.04
C THR A 557 -15.52 -24.01 -31.70
N PHE A 558 -15.99 -22.88 -31.16
CA PHE A 558 -15.10 -21.82 -30.63
C PHE A 558 -14.12 -22.36 -29.58
N LEU A 559 -14.58 -23.16 -28.60
CA LEU A 559 -13.73 -23.74 -27.56
C LEU A 559 -12.79 -24.84 -28.07
N ILE A 560 -13.09 -25.47 -29.20
CA ILE A 560 -12.17 -26.41 -29.89
C ILE A 560 -11.07 -25.65 -30.63
N ASP A 561 -11.40 -24.53 -31.26
CA ASP A 561 -10.41 -23.64 -31.90
C ASP A 561 -9.55 -22.87 -30.85
N HIS A 562 -10.09 -22.61 -29.66
CA HIS A 562 -9.43 -21.87 -28.57
C HIS A 562 -9.38 -22.68 -27.25
N PRO A 563 -8.67 -23.83 -27.19
CA PRO A 563 -8.70 -24.76 -26.07
C PRO A 563 -8.03 -24.25 -24.77
N GLY A 564 -7.49 -23.02 -24.78
CA GLY A 564 -6.96 -22.33 -23.61
C GLY A 564 -7.85 -21.20 -23.08
N PHE A 565 -9.04 -20.99 -23.67
CA PHE A 565 -9.97 -19.92 -23.25
C PHE A 565 -10.88 -20.40 -22.12
N ASP A 566 -10.76 -19.80 -20.92
CA ASP A 566 -11.56 -20.09 -19.73
C ASP A 566 -12.65 -19.04 -19.42
N GLY A 567 -12.71 -17.97 -20.22
CA GLY A 567 -13.65 -16.86 -20.07
C GLY A 567 -15.10 -17.17 -20.47
N ILE A 568 -15.88 -16.10 -20.62
CA ILE A 568 -17.31 -16.16 -20.97
C ILE A 568 -17.50 -16.48 -22.45
N VAL A 569 -18.23 -17.56 -22.75
CA VAL A 569 -18.73 -17.88 -24.11
C VAL A 569 -20.24 -18.00 -24.06
N ILE A 570 -20.91 -17.17 -24.85
CA ILE A 570 -22.36 -17.17 -25.05
C ILE A 570 -22.63 -17.64 -26.48
N ASP A 571 -23.40 -18.70 -26.59
CA ASP A 571 -23.85 -19.26 -27.87
C ASP A 571 -24.95 -18.35 -28.46
N THR A 572 -24.90 -18.07 -29.76
CA THR A 572 -25.91 -17.27 -30.45
C THR A 572 -26.08 -17.75 -31.89
N VAL A 573 -27.23 -17.46 -32.49
CA VAL A 573 -27.31 -17.47 -33.95
C VAL A 573 -26.42 -16.33 -34.47
N MET A 574 -25.57 -16.65 -35.44
CA MET A 574 -24.68 -15.72 -36.13
C MET A 574 -24.44 -16.24 -37.54
N SER A 575 -24.50 -15.36 -38.54
CA SER A 575 -23.95 -15.59 -39.88
C SER A 575 -23.33 -14.29 -40.35
N LEU A 576 -22.01 -14.19 -40.22
CA LEU A 576 -21.28 -13.04 -40.72
C LEU A 576 -21.14 -13.14 -42.25
N LYS A 577 -20.49 -12.15 -42.85
CA LYS A 577 -20.17 -12.13 -44.29
C LYS A 577 -18.71 -11.78 -44.48
N ASN A 578 -18.03 -12.56 -45.33
CA ASN A 578 -16.64 -12.41 -45.77
C ASN A 578 -16.37 -11.12 -46.62
N THR A 579 -17.17 -10.06 -46.44
CA THR A 579 -17.13 -8.81 -47.22
C THR A 579 -17.50 -7.58 -46.39
N SER A 580 -18.75 -7.46 -45.94
CA SER A 580 -19.20 -6.36 -45.06
C SER A 580 -20.61 -6.64 -44.51
N THR A 581 -20.87 -6.26 -43.26
CA THR A 581 -22.20 -6.32 -42.62
C THR A 581 -22.25 -5.40 -41.39
N VAL A 582 -23.46 -4.97 -41.01
CA VAL A 582 -23.69 -4.18 -39.79
C VAL A 582 -23.88 -5.14 -38.62
N LEU A 583 -22.97 -5.05 -37.65
CA LEU A 583 -23.08 -5.72 -36.34
C LEU A 583 -23.57 -4.75 -35.29
N LYS A 584 -24.43 -5.22 -34.39
CA LYS A 584 -25.11 -4.35 -33.41
C LYS A 584 -25.38 -5.06 -32.10
N ILE A 585 -25.17 -4.35 -30.99
CA ILE A 585 -25.64 -4.71 -29.65
C ILE A 585 -26.80 -3.77 -29.28
N SER A 586 -27.88 -4.31 -28.73
CA SER A 586 -28.97 -3.49 -28.17
C SER A 586 -29.43 -4.01 -26.81
N ALA A 587 -29.71 -3.08 -25.91
CA ALA A 587 -30.15 -3.33 -24.54
C ALA A 587 -31.64 -3.78 -24.48
N PRO A 588 -32.09 -4.33 -23.34
CA PRO A 588 -33.49 -4.72 -23.06
C PRO A 588 -34.58 -3.72 -23.45
N ASP A 589 -34.30 -2.42 -23.37
CA ASP A 589 -35.22 -1.32 -23.70
C ASP A 589 -35.25 -0.96 -25.20
N GLY A 590 -34.36 -1.56 -26.00
CA GLY A 590 -34.14 -1.24 -27.41
C GLY A 590 -33.08 -0.17 -27.68
N THR A 591 -32.40 0.34 -26.65
CA THR A 591 -31.29 1.30 -26.80
C THR A 591 -30.10 0.64 -27.49
N VAL A 592 -29.51 1.33 -28.46
CA VAL A 592 -28.31 0.86 -29.18
C VAL A 592 -27.08 1.12 -28.32
N ILE A 593 -26.34 0.06 -28.01
CA ILE A 593 -25.17 0.16 -27.11
C ILE A 593 -23.87 0.22 -27.93
N ASP A 594 -23.75 -0.59 -28.99
CA ASP A 594 -22.73 -0.39 -30.04
C ASP A 594 -23.25 -0.86 -31.40
N GLU A 595 -22.71 -0.29 -32.49
CA GLU A 595 -23.04 -0.62 -33.88
C GLU A 595 -21.82 -0.39 -34.78
N VAL A 596 -21.35 -1.43 -35.50
CA VAL A 596 -20.21 -1.37 -36.43
C VAL A 596 -20.55 -1.99 -37.79
N THR A 597 -20.33 -1.22 -38.85
CA THR A 597 -20.37 -1.71 -40.23
C THR A 597 -18.95 -2.11 -40.65
N TYR A 598 -18.51 -3.31 -40.26
CA TYR A 598 -17.17 -3.78 -40.63
C TYR A 598 -17.09 -4.02 -42.15
N ASN A 599 -15.88 -3.93 -42.70
CA ASN A 599 -15.61 -4.17 -44.10
C ASN A 599 -14.27 -4.90 -44.25
N SER A 600 -14.18 -5.88 -45.17
CA SER A 600 -13.01 -6.74 -45.29
C SER A 600 -11.75 -6.02 -45.80
N SER A 601 -11.92 -4.82 -46.37
CA SER A 601 -10.80 -3.91 -46.65
C SER A 601 -10.09 -3.36 -45.40
N TRP A 602 -10.65 -3.52 -44.20
CA TRP A 602 -10.03 -3.10 -42.94
C TRP A 602 -9.01 -4.15 -42.43
N GLY A 603 -9.12 -5.41 -42.87
CA GLY A 603 -8.23 -6.51 -42.47
C GLY A 603 -8.99 -7.83 -42.31
N ALA A 604 -8.26 -8.90 -42.00
CA ALA A 604 -8.81 -10.22 -41.63
C ALA A 604 -9.63 -10.94 -42.73
N ASN A 605 -9.40 -10.60 -44.01
CA ASN A 605 -10.09 -11.21 -45.14
C ASN A 605 -9.50 -12.61 -45.47
N GLY A 606 -9.90 -13.66 -44.75
CA GLY A 606 -9.68 -15.05 -45.16
C GLY A 606 -8.27 -15.58 -44.88
N ASN A 607 -7.54 -14.90 -43.99
CA ASN A 607 -6.14 -15.17 -43.65
C ASN A 607 -5.95 -15.69 -42.22
N GLY A 608 -6.99 -16.29 -41.63
CA GLY A 608 -6.95 -16.92 -40.30
C GLY A 608 -6.88 -15.93 -39.13
N LYS A 609 -7.03 -14.63 -39.39
CA LYS A 609 -6.95 -13.54 -38.42
C LYS A 609 -8.33 -12.93 -38.18
N THR A 610 -8.50 -12.24 -37.06
CA THR A 610 -9.73 -11.53 -36.69
C THR A 610 -9.59 -10.03 -36.93
N LEU A 611 -10.70 -9.30 -36.95
CA LEU A 611 -10.71 -7.84 -37.00
C LEU A 611 -10.83 -7.28 -35.58
N GLU A 612 -9.71 -6.83 -35.02
CA GLU A 612 -9.56 -6.24 -33.68
C GLU A 612 -9.78 -4.71 -33.72
N ARG A 613 -10.44 -4.14 -32.71
CA ARG A 613 -10.59 -2.70 -32.45
C ARG A 613 -9.35 -2.12 -31.76
N LYS A 614 -8.92 -0.91 -32.10
CA LYS A 614 -7.68 -0.30 -31.53
C LYS A 614 -7.91 0.44 -30.22
N SER A 615 -9.13 0.94 -30.03
CA SER A 615 -9.57 1.61 -28.80
C SER A 615 -11.07 1.44 -28.61
N ALA A 616 -11.47 1.00 -27.41
CA ALA A 616 -12.87 0.94 -26.99
C ALA A 616 -13.55 2.31 -27.10
N GLY A 617 -12.89 3.37 -26.63
CA GLY A 617 -13.36 4.77 -26.75
C GLY A 617 -13.16 5.40 -28.15
N GLY A 618 -12.54 4.69 -29.09
CA GLY A 618 -12.50 5.09 -30.50
C GLY A 618 -13.82 4.78 -31.22
N GLY A 619 -14.09 5.48 -32.33
CA GLY A 619 -15.34 5.33 -33.07
C GLY A 619 -15.52 3.93 -33.67
N SER A 620 -16.67 3.31 -33.45
CA SER A 620 -16.95 1.93 -33.91
C SER A 620 -17.01 1.79 -35.43
N ASN A 621 -17.41 2.84 -36.16
CA ASN A 621 -17.45 2.87 -37.62
C ASN A 621 -16.23 3.58 -38.25
N ASP A 622 -15.20 3.91 -37.47
CA ASP A 622 -13.96 4.47 -38.00
C ASP A 622 -13.01 3.35 -38.43
N ALA A 623 -12.78 3.22 -39.74
CA ALA A 623 -11.83 2.25 -40.32
C ALA A 623 -10.40 2.41 -39.76
N ALA A 624 -10.01 3.62 -39.33
CA ALA A 624 -8.71 3.84 -38.70
C ALA A 624 -8.61 3.21 -37.30
N ASN A 625 -9.75 2.89 -36.67
CA ASN A 625 -9.86 2.25 -35.35
C ASN A 625 -10.03 0.71 -35.39
N TRP A 626 -9.78 0.06 -36.54
CA TRP A 626 -9.81 -1.41 -36.70
C TRP A 626 -8.61 -1.97 -37.48
N GLY A 627 -8.35 -3.28 -37.35
CA GLY A 627 -7.49 -4.03 -38.29
C GLY A 627 -7.28 -5.51 -37.92
N PHE A 628 -6.51 -6.22 -38.73
CA PHE A 628 -6.24 -7.67 -38.57
C PHE A 628 -5.41 -8.04 -37.33
N SER A 629 -5.75 -9.15 -36.68
CA SER A 629 -5.08 -9.60 -35.45
C SER A 629 -3.59 -9.92 -35.59
N SER A 630 -2.86 -9.68 -34.50
CA SER A 630 -1.41 -9.96 -34.46
C SER A 630 -1.10 -11.45 -34.62
N VAL A 631 -1.90 -12.32 -34.01
CA VAL A 631 -1.83 -13.79 -34.07
C VAL A 631 -3.02 -14.36 -34.83
N ASP A 632 -2.87 -15.57 -35.35
CA ASP A 632 -3.93 -16.28 -36.06
C ASP A 632 -4.86 -16.93 -35.01
N GLY A 633 -6.16 -16.94 -35.28
CA GLY A 633 -7.21 -17.21 -34.28
C GLY A 633 -7.70 -15.96 -33.53
N GLY A 634 -6.87 -14.92 -33.36
CA GLY A 634 -7.26 -13.67 -32.70
C GLY A 634 -6.78 -13.54 -31.25
N THR A 635 -7.34 -12.57 -30.50
CA THR A 635 -7.01 -12.29 -29.09
C THR A 635 -8.19 -12.44 -28.10
N PRO A 636 -9.09 -13.44 -28.24
CA PRO A 636 -10.28 -13.54 -27.40
C PRO A 636 -9.93 -13.62 -25.90
N GLY A 637 -10.55 -12.76 -25.11
CA GLY A 637 -10.35 -12.62 -23.66
C GLY A 637 -9.14 -11.77 -23.27
N ALA A 638 -8.46 -11.13 -24.22
CA ALA A 638 -7.23 -10.38 -24.01
C ALA A 638 -7.30 -8.96 -24.63
N VAL A 639 -6.22 -8.19 -24.46
CA VAL A 639 -6.14 -6.83 -25.00
C VAL A 639 -5.65 -6.85 -26.44
N ASN A 640 -6.52 -6.39 -27.36
CA ASN A 640 -6.24 -6.18 -28.78
C ASN A 640 -4.87 -5.51 -29.02
N ASN A 641 -4.09 -6.09 -29.93
CA ASN A 641 -2.66 -5.86 -30.03
C ASN A 641 -2.30 -4.74 -31.04
N TRP A 642 -2.98 -3.59 -30.90
CA TRP A 642 -3.09 -2.58 -31.97
C TRP A 642 -2.29 -1.28 -31.81
N PHE A 643 -1.46 -1.17 -30.77
CA PHE A 643 -0.65 0.03 -30.50
C PHE A 643 0.59 0.21 -31.42
N ILE A 644 0.50 -0.18 -32.70
CA ILE A 644 1.54 0.07 -33.73
C ILE A 644 0.91 0.55 -35.05
N ALA A 645 0.41 1.79 -35.07
CA ALA A 645 0.03 2.48 -36.32
C ALA A 645 0.02 4.01 -36.19
N ILE A 646 1.18 4.68 -36.31
CA ILE A 646 1.24 6.12 -36.60
C ILE A 646 2.00 6.36 -37.90
N THR A 647 1.23 6.71 -38.92
CA THR A 647 1.55 7.31 -40.23
C THR A 647 3.00 7.73 -40.49
N THR A 648 3.60 7.19 -41.56
CA THR A 648 4.71 7.84 -42.26
C THR A 648 4.25 9.13 -42.96
N PRO A 649 4.84 10.31 -42.69
CA PRO A 649 4.72 11.47 -43.56
C PRO A 649 5.50 11.21 -44.86
N GLU A 650 4.89 11.49 -46.01
CA GLU A 650 5.51 11.21 -47.31
C GLU A 650 6.61 12.22 -47.68
N THR A 651 7.74 11.71 -48.20
CA THR A 651 8.82 12.47 -48.86
C THR A 651 9.44 13.66 -48.10
N ALA A 652 10.37 13.36 -47.19
CA ALA A 652 11.48 14.26 -46.87
C ALA A 652 12.82 13.57 -47.22
N THR A 653 13.40 13.87 -48.39
CA THR A 653 14.73 13.39 -48.77
C THR A 653 15.82 14.20 -48.06
N THR A 654 16.22 13.76 -46.87
CA THR A 654 17.42 14.25 -46.18
C THR A 654 18.41 13.11 -45.93
N THR A 655 19.68 13.41 -46.22
CA THR A 655 20.82 12.49 -46.13
C THR A 655 21.03 11.93 -44.73
N LEU A 656 21.58 10.72 -44.65
CA LEU A 656 22.10 10.11 -43.41
C LEU A 656 23.08 11.05 -42.70
N ALA A 657 22.60 11.80 -41.70
CA ALA A 657 23.43 12.55 -40.79
C ALA A 657 23.95 11.57 -39.73
N THR A 658 25.15 11.03 -39.94
CA THR A 658 25.80 10.15 -38.96
C THR A 658 26.16 10.93 -37.70
N ALA A 659 25.25 10.96 -36.73
CA ALA A 659 25.61 11.13 -35.33
C ALA A 659 26.68 10.06 -34.99
N THR A 660 27.80 10.47 -34.39
CA THR A 660 28.99 9.63 -34.27
C THR A 660 28.91 8.67 -33.08
N SER A 661 27.87 7.83 -33.04
CA SER A 661 27.80 6.67 -32.16
C SER A 661 28.82 5.62 -32.62
N SER A 662 30.00 5.64 -32.00
CA SER A 662 30.94 4.53 -32.16
C SER A 662 30.34 3.29 -31.48
N PRO A 663 30.28 2.11 -32.15
CA PRO A 663 29.96 0.88 -31.44
C PRO A 663 31.00 0.68 -30.33
N SER A 664 30.53 0.35 -29.12
CA SER A 664 31.40 0.31 -27.95
C SER A 664 32.56 -0.66 -28.16
N PHE A 665 33.76 -0.31 -27.67
CA PHE A 665 35.02 -1.06 -27.89
C PHE A 665 35.02 -2.51 -27.33
N LEU A 666 33.91 -2.93 -26.72
CA LEU A 666 33.66 -4.23 -26.10
C LEU A 666 32.39 -4.92 -26.62
N GLY A 667 31.60 -4.29 -27.52
CA GLY A 667 30.39 -4.88 -28.11
C GLY A 667 29.19 -5.03 -27.16
N LEU A 668 29.03 -4.12 -26.19
CA LEU A 668 28.03 -4.18 -25.12
C LEU A 668 27.08 -2.97 -25.16
N GLY A 669 26.35 -2.82 -26.27
CA GLY A 669 25.45 -1.69 -26.51
C GLY A 669 26.12 -0.43 -27.08
N THR A 670 25.33 0.63 -27.19
CA THR A 670 25.69 1.91 -27.81
C THR A 670 26.12 2.93 -26.76
N ASP A 671 27.32 3.49 -26.90
CA ASP A 671 27.76 4.65 -26.11
C ASP A 671 27.22 5.96 -26.72
N ILE A 672 26.60 6.79 -25.89
CA ILE A 672 26.16 8.15 -26.22
C ILE A 672 27.07 9.14 -25.48
N PRO A 673 28.06 9.77 -26.15
CA PRO A 673 28.97 10.72 -25.53
C PRO A 673 28.28 11.93 -24.89
N ALA A 674 28.87 12.46 -23.83
CA ALA A 674 28.47 13.68 -23.14
C ALA A 674 28.32 14.92 -24.04
N THR A 675 28.94 14.91 -25.23
CA THR A 675 28.87 16.00 -26.22
C THR A 675 27.80 15.78 -27.29
N THR A 676 26.88 14.83 -27.11
CA THR A 676 25.89 14.48 -28.13
C THR A 676 24.68 15.41 -28.06
N THR A 677 24.42 16.16 -29.14
CA THR A 677 23.17 16.90 -29.32
C THR A 677 22.38 16.32 -30.47
N ILE A 678 21.17 15.82 -30.20
CA ILE A 678 20.23 15.32 -31.20
C ILE A 678 19.48 16.53 -31.78
N THR A 679 19.85 16.91 -33.00
CA THR A 679 19.34 18.09 -33.73
C THR A 679 18.45 17.74 -34.93
N THR A 680 18.14 16.45 -35.10
CA THR A 680 17.24 15.90 -36.12
C THR A 680 16.52 14.68 -35.54
N ASN A 681 15.32 14.37 -36.04
CA ASN A 681 14.53 13.24 -35.55
C ASN A 681 15.34 11.93 -35.63
N THR A 682 15.46 11.25 -34.49
CA THR A 682 16.35 10.11 -34.26
C THR A 682 15.58 8.99 -33.59
N THR A 683 15.90 7.74 -33.92
CA THR A 683 15.35 6.56 -33.25
C THR A 683 16.46 5.79 -32.52
N TRP A 684 16.24 5.45 -31.26
CA TRP A 684 17.01 4.46 -30.52
C TRP A 684 16.32 3.11 -30.62
N THR A 685 17.04 2.12 -31.13
CA THR A 685 16.47 0.83 -31.55
C THR A 685 16.88 -0.31 -30.63
N LEU A 686 16.10 -1.38 -30.58
CA LEU A 686 16.41 -2.55 -29.75
C LEU A 686 17.78 -3.16 -30.11
N ALA A 687 18.20 -3.06 -31.36
CA ALA A 687 19.51 -3.50 -31.84
C ALA A 687 20.69 -2.64 -31.34
N GLY A 688 20.46 -1.40 -30.92
CA GLY A 688 21.46 -0.53 -30.28
C GLY A 688 21.50 -0.63 -28.75
N SER A 689 20.54 -1.33 -28.15
CA SER A 689 20.38 -1.50 -26.70
C SER A 689 21.54 -2.31 -26.06
N PRO A 690 21.97 -1.98 -24.83
CA PRO A 690 21.59 -0.82 -24.05
C PRO A 690 22.28 0.47 -24.53
N TYR A 691 21.58 1.61 -24.41
CA TYR A 691 22.14 2.94 -24.64
C TYR A 691 22.76 3.50 -23.36
N ARG A 692 24.07 3.74 -23.38
CA ARG A 692 24.82 4.24 -22.21
C ARG A 692 25.03 5.73 -22.33
N LEU A 693 24.51 6.49 -21.37
CA LEU A 693 24.60 7.95 -21.38
C LEU A 693 25.87 8.36 -20.61
N LEU A 694 26.87 8.83 -21.36
CA LEU A 694 28.17 9.20 -20.79
C LEU A 694 28.18 10.64 -20.31
N PHE A 695 28.93 10.91 -19.23
CA PHE A 695 29.11 12.24 -18.64
C PHE A 695 30.61 12.62 -18.60
N ASP A 696 30.95 13.90 -18.84
CA ASP A 696 32.36 14.35 -18.97
C ASP A 696 32.88 15.26 -17.84
N GLY A 697 32.04 15.60 -16.86
CA GLY A 697 32.33 16.60 -15.82
C GLY A 697 31.59 17.93 -16.02
N THR A 698 31.15 18.23 -17.24
CA THR A 698 30.58 19.54 -17.61
C THR A 698 29.40 19.48 -18.60
N LYS A 699 29.18 18.36 -19.28
CA LYS A 699 28.17 18.20 -20.34
C LYS A 699 27.44 16.87 -20.22
N TRP A 700 26.26 16.82 -20.84
CA TRP A 700 25.37 15.68 -20.93
C TRP A 700 24.75 15.61 -22.33
N PRO A 701 24.25 14.43 -22.76
CA PRO A 701 23.47 14.33 -23.99
C PRO A 701 22.20 15.20 -23.94
N THR A 702 21.85 15.83 -25.06
CA THR A 702 20.68 16.73 -25.17
C THR A 702 19.85 16.40 -26.41
N ILE A 703 18.52 16.34 -26.27
CA ILE A 703 17.58 16.44 -27.40
C ILE A 703 17.26 17.92 -27.62
N ALA A 704 17.66 18.50 -28.75
CA ALA A 704 17.46 19.92 -29.02
C ALA A 704 15.99 20.25 -29.29
N ALA A 705 15.60 21.50 -29.03
CA ALA A 705 14.27 22.01 -29.33
C ALA A 705 13.87 21.76 -30.79
N GLY A 706 12.63 21.31 -31.01
CA GLY A 706 12.10 20.92 -32.33
C GLY A 706 12.60 19.58 -32.87
N SER A 707 13.45 18.85 -32.14
CA SER A 707 13.89 17.48 -32.49
C SER A 707 13.14 16.43 -31.68
N ILE A 708 12.85 15.27 -32.29
CA ILE A 708 12.21 14.13 -31.64
C ILE A 708 13.24 13.01 -31.43
N LEU A 709 13.37 12.50 -30.21
CA LEU A 709 13.92 11.15 -29.98
C LEU A 709 12.77 10.16 -29.84
N THR A 710 12.73 9.16 -30.69
CA THR A 710 11.88 7.97 -30.53
C THR A 710 12.69 6.84 -29.93
N ILE A 711 12.13 6.10 -28.98
CA ILE A 711 12.74 4.91 -28.39
C ILE A 711 11.82 3.70 -28.63
N GLU A 712 12.37 2.62 -29.20
CA GLU A 712 11.64 1.37 -29.46
C GLU A 712 11.32 0.58 -28.16
N PRO A 713 10.25 -0.25 -28.15
CA PRO A 713 9.97 -1.18 -27.05
C PRO A 713 11.17 -2.07 -26.68
N GLY A 714 11.30 -2.37 -25.39
CA GLY A 714 12.38 -3.21 -24.84
C GLY A 714 13.77 -2.57 -24.82
N VAL A 715 13.93 -1.33 -25.31
CA VAL A 715 15.21 -0.62 -25.23
C VAL A 715 15.56 -0.31 -23.77
N LYS A 716 16.82 -0.53 -23.43
CA LYS A 716 17.40 -0.27 -22.12
C LYS A 716 18.32 0.94 -22.19
N ILE A 717 18.20 1.83 -21.23
CA ILE A 717 18.98 3.05 -21.10
C ILE A 717 19.70 3.01 -19.76
N ILE A 718 21.00 3.24 -19.79
CA ILE A 718 21.88 3.21 -18.62
C ILE A 718 22.52 4.60 -18.46
N PRO A 719 21.89 5.49 -17.68
CA PRO A 719 22.52 6.69 -17.15
C PRO A 719 23.80 6.38 -16.36
N GLN A 720 24.85 7.19 -16.51
CA GLN A 720 26.03 7.12 -15.65
C GLN A 720 25.94 8.06 -14.44
N SER A 721 26.57 7.65 -13.34
CA SER A 721 26.69 8.40 -12.09
C SER A 721 27.71 9.55 -12.19
N GLY A 722 27.46 10.66 -11.48
CA GLY A 722 28.50 11.65 -11.14
C GLY A 722 28.46 13.01 -11.87
N GLY A 723 27.34 13.37 -12.52
CA GLY A 723 27.14 14.68 -13.15
C GLY A 723 26.09 15.58 -12.52
N LEU A 724 25.51 16.51 -13.30
CA LEU A 724 24.36 17.33 -12.91
C LEU A 724 23.04 16.81 -13.52
N THR A 725 23.13 16.26 -14.74
CA THR A 725 22.01 15.69 -15.51
C THR A 725 22.55 14.53 -16.35
N ALA A 726 21.75 13.48 -16.59
CA ALA A 726 22.16 12.35 -17.45
C ALA A 726 21.57 12.40 -18.87
N LEU A 727 20.43 13.06 -19.05
CA LEU A 727 19.83 13.39 -20.35
C LEU A 727 19.01 14.68 -20.19
N GLU A 728 19.18 15.63 -21.09
CA GLU A 728 18.32 16.82 -21.18
C GLU A 728 17.41 16.74 -22.42
N ILE A 729 16.14 17.10 -22.26
CA ILE A 729 15.14 17.13 -23.32
C ILE A 729 14.61 18.56 -23.46
N GLN A 730 15.01 19.22 -24.54
CA GLN A 730 14.47 20.51 -24.99
C GLN A 730 13.45 20.33 -26.14
N GLY A 731 13.49 19.19 -26.82
CA GLY A 731 12.53 18.77 -27.86
C GLY A 731 11.47 17.81 -27.34
N THR A 732 11.19 16.75 -28.08
CA THR A 732 10.22 15.70 -27.71
C THR A 732 10.93 14.39 -27.42
N LEU A 733 10.55 13.72 -26.33
CA LEU A 733 10.85 12.30 -26.10
C LEU A 733 9.58 11.46 -26.32
N ASN A 734 9.63 10.57 -27.30
CA ASN A 734 8.64 9.53 -27.56
C ASN A 734 9.20 8.18 -27.11
N ALA A 735 8.86 7.72 -25.91
CA ALA A 735 9.20 6.40 -25.42
C ALA A 735 7.91 5.60 -25.21
N ILE A 736 7.59 4.75 -26.18
CA ILE A 736 6.35 3.95 -26.21
C ILE A 736 6.77 2.48 -26.23
N GLY A 737 6.76 1.84 -25.07
CA GLY A 737 7.00 0.42 -24.88
C GLY A 737 5.70 -0.39 -24.90
N THR A 738 5.76 -1.62 -24.38
CA THR A 738 4.59 -2.47 -24.11
C THR A 738 4.75 -3.19 -22.77
N ALA A 739 3.67 -3.77 -22.23
CA ALA A 739 3.73 -4.55 -20.98
C ALA A 739 4.75 -5.70 -21.03
N SER A 740 4.96 -6.31 -22.20
CA SER A 740 5.92 -7.41 -22.43
C SER A 740 7.32 -6.93 -22.84
N ALA A 741 7.47 -5.67 -23.26
CA ALA A 741 8.73 -5.05 -23.66
C ALA A 741 8.77 -3.57 -23.21
N PRO A 742 8.84 -3.29 -21.89
CA PRO A 742 8.92 -1.93 -21.38
C PRO A 742 10.26 -1.27 -21.75
N ILE A 743 10.27 0.05 -21.78
CA ILE A 743 11.51 0.84 -22.00
C ILE A 743 12.10 1.18 -20.63
N ILE A 744 13.32 0.71 -20.35
CA ILE A 744 13.87 0.72 -18.98
C ILE A 744 15.05 1.69 -18.86
N PHE A 745 14.88 2.76 -18.07
CA PHE A 745 15.93 3.64 -17.59
C PHE A 745 16.38 3.17 -16.19
N THR A 746 17.59 2.61 -16.07
CA THR A 746 18.03 1.99 -14.81
C THR A 746 19.53 2.11 -14.54
N SER A 747 19.91 1.79 -13.31
CA SER A 747 21.29 1.68 -12.87
C SER A 747 22.09 0.68 -13.71
N ILE A 748 23.37 0.98 -13.96
CA ILE A 748 24.31 0.01 -14.53
C ILE A 748 24.42 -1.28 -13.69
N LYS A 749 24.07 -1.21 -12.39
CA LYS A 749 24.07 -2.31 -11.42
C LYS A 749 22.76 -3.12 -11.41
N ASP A 750 21.70 -2.65 -12.04
CA ASP A 750 20.44 -3.39 -12.11
C ASP A 750 20.62 -4.70 -12.90
N SER A 751 19.74 -5.68 -12.69
CA SER A 751 19.69 -6.91 -13.50
C SER A 751 19.45 -6.62 -14.98
N ASP A 752 18.75 -5.51 -15.28
CA ASP A 752 18.55 -4.98 -16.62
C ASP A 752 19.71 -4.08 -17.12
N GLY A 753 20.74 -3.86 -16.31
CA GLY A 753 21.95 -3.08 -16.62
C GLY A 753 23.09 -3.90 -17.24
N LEU A 754 24.32 -3.76 -16.71
CA LEU A 754 25.54 -4.38 -17.23
C LEU A 754 26.53 -4.89 -16.16
N ALA A 755 26.25 -4.74 -14.86
CA ALA A 755 27.23 -4.98 -13.78
C ALA A 755 26.74 -5.95 -12.68
N SER A 756 27.69 -6.43 -11.86
CA SER A 756 27.53 -7.57 -10.95
C SER A 756 27.44 -7.19 -9.46
N THR A 757 26.68 -6.14 -9.13
CA THR A 757 26.46 -5.65 -7.75
C THR A 757 25.00 -5.23 -7.58
N THR A 758 24.43 -5.26 -6.38
CA THR A 758 23.04 -4.83 -6.16
C THR A 758 22.87 -3.33 -6.51
N PRO A 759 21.80 -2.94 -7.25
CA PRO A 759 21.50 -1.54 -7.48
C PRO A 759 21.04 -0.84 -6.18
N GLN A 760 21.21 0.47 -6.11
CA GLN A 760 20.86 1.30 -4.96
C GLN A 760 20.08 2.54 -5.40
N LYS A 761 19.22 3.07 -4.53
CA LYS A 761 18.51 4.33 -4.77
C LYS A 761 19.55 5.44 -4.94
N GLY A 762 19.49 6.21 -6.02
CA GLY A 762 20.52 7.20 -6.34
C GLY A 762 21.81 6.57 -6.88
N ASP A 763 21.70 5.56 -7.74
CA ASP A 763 22.81 5.05 -8.55
C ASP A 763 23.12 5.95 -9.77
N TRP A 764 22.15 6.76 -10.19
CA TRP A 764 22.28 7.77 -11.23
C TRP A 764 21.43 9.00 -10.89
N LEU A 765 21.71 10.13 -11.54
CA LEU A 765 21.05 11.42 -11.24
C LEU A 765 19.61 11.48 -11.77
N ASN A 766 19.41 12.14 -12.92
CA ASN A 766 18.09 12.48 -13.41
C ASN A 766 18.00 12.49 -14.94
N ILE A 767 16.75 12.44 -15.42
CA ILE A 767 16.35 12.83 -16.76
C ILE A 767 15.61 14.16 -16.63
N ALA A 768 16.03 15.19 -17.38
CA ALA A 768 15.54 16.55 -17.22
C ALA A 768 14.81 17.05 -18.48
N PHE A 769 13.59 17.55 -18.32
CA PHE A 769 12.78 18.16 -19.38
C PHE A 769 12.72 19.69 -19.19
N SER A 770 13.13 20.42 -20.22
CA SER A 770 13.23 21.89 -20.24
C SER A 770 11.96 22.54 -20.81
N GLN A 771 11.77 23.85 -20.57
CA GLN A 771 10.54 24.57 -20.94
C GLN A 771 10.20 24.43 -22.44
N GLY A 772 8.94 24.08 -22.73
CA GLY A 772 8.43 23.86 -24.09
C GLY A 772 8.72 22.47 -24.66
N SER A 773 9.37 21.57 -23.91
CA SER A 773 9.55 20.18 -24.30
C SER A 773 8.27 19.34 -24.14
N GLN A 774 8.31 18.10 -24.64
CA GLN A 774 7.22 17.14 -24.49
C GLN A 774 7.72 15.74 -24.06
N ALA A 775 7.05 15.16 -23.06
CA ALA A 775 7.29 13.80 -22.57
C ALA A 775 6.10 12.90 -22.95
N ASN A 776 6.26 12.03 -23.94
CA ASN A 776 5.27 11.02 -24.33
C ASN A 776 5.80 9.64 -23.90
N LEU A 777 5.30 9.14 -22.77
CA LEU A 777 5.81 7.96 -22.07
C LEU A 777 4.69 6.92 -21.90
N ASP A 778 4.84 5.76 -22.51
CA ASP A 778 3.93 4.61 -22.35
C ASP A 778 4.75 3.34 -22.07
N TYR A 779 4.39 2.57 -21.04
CA TYR A 779 5.17 1.42 -20.56
C TYR A 779 6.68 1.71 -20.39
N VAL A 780 7.00 2.85 -19.74
CA VAL A 780 8.38 3.24 -19.42
C VAL A 780 8.67 2.99 -17.94
N GLU A 781 9.81 2.39 -17.62
CA GLU A 781 10.29 2.19 -16.27
C GLU A 781 11.48 3.10 -15.96
N PHE A 782 11.39 3.88 -14.88
CA PHE A 782 12.51 4.59 -14.27
C PHE A 782 12.83 3.95 -12.92
N ARG A 783 14.05 3.45 -12.77
CA ARG A 783 14.48 2.72 -11.56
C ARG A 783 15.80 3.25 -11.01
N TYR A 784 15.91 3.34 -9.69
CA TYR A 784 17.17 3.57 -8.95
C TYR A 784 17.85 4.95 -9.16
N GLY A 785 17.16 5.93 -9.72
CA GLY A 785 17.69 7.29 -9.91
C GLY A 785 17.57 8.20 -8.69
N GLY A 786 17.70 9.52 -8.91
CA GLY A 786 17.59 10.55 -7.88
C GLY A 786 18.88 10.82 -7.09
N GLN A 787 20.05 10.54 -7.67
CA GLN A 787 21.33 10.67 -6.97
C GLN A 787 21.64 12.14 -6.61
N GLY A 788 21.74 12.44 -5.32
CA GLY A 788 22.33 13.68 -4.82
C GLY A 788 23.83 13.52 -4.56
N ILE A 789 24.67 14.36 -5.18
CA ILE A 789 26.13 14.38 -4.95
C ILE A 789 26.48 15.17 -3.67
N ALA A 790 25.65 16.15 -3.33
CA ALA A 790 25.56 16.84 -2.05
C ALA A 790 24.10 17.28 -1.86
N PRO A 791 23.67 17.80 -0.69
CA PRO A 791 22.43 18.54 -0.61
C PRO A 791 22.45 19.74 -1.58
N PRO A 792 21.43 19.95 -2.42
CA PRO A 792 20.13 19.25 -2.46
C PRO A 792 20.15 17.94 -3.27
N LEU A 793 19.32 16.98 -2.87
CA LEU A 793 19.17 15.70 -3.57
C LEU A 793 18.32 15.89 -4.83
N HIS A 794 18.82 15.43 -5.98
CA HIS A 794 18.13 15.57 -7.27
C HIS A 794 16.99 14.55 -7.44
N GLU A 795 15.98 14.91 -8.25
CA GLU A 795 14.76 14.14 -8.52
C GLU A 795 14.98 13.18 -9.69
N MET A 796 14.44 11.95 -9.67
CA MET A 796 14.77 10.94 -10.70
C MET A 796 14.33 11.33 -12.12
N VAL A 797 13.16 11.96 -12.26
CA VAL A 797 12.75 12.68 -13.47
C VAL A 797 12.28 14.07 -13.04
N ASN A 798 12.85 15.11 -13.65
CA ASN A 798 12.53 16.50 -13.36
C ASN A 798 11.98 17.17 -14.64
N ILE A 799 10.85 17.86 -14.53
CA ILE A 799 10.10 18.40 -15.66
C ILE A 799 9.73 19.87 -15.38
N VAL A 800 10.16 20.77 -16.27
CA VAL A 800 9.96 22.21 -16.14
C VAL A 800 9.23 22.75 -17.36
N GLY A 801 8.03 23.31 -17.16
CA GLY A 801 7.26 24.00 -18.21
C GLY A 801 6.99 23.17 -19.47
N ALA A 802 6.77 21.86 -19.32
CA ALA A 802 6.61 20.91 -20.41
C ALA A 802 5.20 20.32 -20.47
N THR A 803 4.86 19.69 -21.60
CA THR A 803 3.63 18.88 -21.73
C THR A 803 3.96 17.40 -21.48
N VAL A 804 3.21 16.75 -20.59
CA VAL A 804 3.41 15.34 -20.22
C VAL A 804 2.21 14.48 -20.61
N ASN A 805 2.48 13.33 -21.21
CA ASN A 805 1.52 12.26 -21.49
C ASN A 805 2.17 10.97 -20.97
N ILE A 806 1.93 10.64 -19.71
CA ILE A 806 2.57 9.52 -19.01
C ILE A 806 1.50 8.49 -18.68
N LYS A 807 1.62 7.28 -19.24
CA LYS A 807 0.69 6.19 -18.94
C LYS A 807 1.36 4.83 -18.81
N ASN A 808 0.71 3.91 -18.09
CA ASN A 808 1.12 2.51 -17.88
C ASN A 808 2.60 2.34 -17.42
N SER A 809 3.17 3.38 -16.81
CA SER A 809 4.61 3.52 -16.58
C SER A 809 4.94 3.33 -15.10
N LYS A 810 6.21 3.05 -14.77
CA LYS A 810 6.64 2.76 -13.40
C LYS A 810 7.82 3.62 -12.98
N PHE A 811 7.71 4.25 -11.82
CA PHE A 811 8.76 5.05 -11.21
C PHE A 811 9.08 4.43 -9.85
N SER A 812 10.27 3.85 -9.70
CA SER A 812 10.63 3.12 -8.49
C SER A 812 12.04 3.34 -7.97
N ASN A 813 12.18 3.16 -6.65
CA ASN A 813 13.48 3.21 -5.97
C ASN A 813 14.26 4.54 -6.16
N SER A 814 13.58 5.67 -6.35
CA SER A 814 14.23 6.99 -6.32
C SER A 814 14.78 7.30 -4.92
N GLN A 815 15.97 7.90 -4.86
CA GLN A 815 16.55 8.45 -3.61
C GLN A 815 15.85 9.76 -3.18
N SER A 816 15.10 10.41 -4.07
CA SER A 816 14.38 11.65 -3.80
C SER A 816 12.93 11.51 -4.28
N THR A 817 12.36 12.57 -4.86
CA THR A 817 11.14 12.50 -5.68
C THR A 817 11.36 11.59 -6.90
N ALA A 818 10.35 10.81 -7.28
CA ALA A 818 10.41 9.98 -8.48
C ALA A 818 10.12 10.80 -9.76
N LEU A 819 9.12 11.69 -9.68
CA LEU A 819 8.75 12.62 -10.75
C LEU A 819 8.41 14.01 -10.17
N HIS A 820 9.15 15.04 -10.59
CA HIS A 820 8.93 16.43 -10.19
C HIS A 820 8.46 17.27 -11.38
N LEU A 821 7.40 18.07 -11.19
CA LEU A 821 6.69 18.82 -12.23
C LEU A 821 6.54 20.29 -11.83
N MET A 822 7.41 21.16 -12.36
CA MET A 822 7.31 22.61 -12.24
C MET A 822 6.53 23.19 -13.42
N ASP A 823 5.44 23.93 -13.16
CA ASP A 823 4.60 24.64 -14.16
C ASP A 823 4.25 23.81 -15.42
N SER A 824 4.06 22.50 -15.25
CA SER A 824 3.84 21.55 -16.35
C SER A 824 2.36 21.15 -16.46
N SER A 825 1.97 20.63 -17.64
CA SER A 825 0.58 20.32 -17.98
C SER A 825 0.45 18.99 -18.72
N GLY A 826 -0.77 18.46 -18.81
CA GLY A 826 -1.07 17.17 -19.46
C GLY A 826 -1.59 16.13 -18.48
N VAL A 827 -1.31 14.85 -18.73
CA VAL A 827 -1.92 13.71 -18.04
C VAL A 827 -0.87 12.71 -17.56
N ILE A 828 -1.05 12.24 -16.32
CA ILE A 828 -0.33 11.13 -15.70
C ILE A 828 -1.37 10.10 -15.24
N GLU A 829 -1.44 8.94 -15.90
CA GLU A 829 -2.46 7.93 -15.61
C GLU A 829 -1.99 6.48 -15.58
N ASN A 830 -2.76 5.62 -14.91
CA ASN A 830 -2.60 4.16 -14.89
C ASN A 830 -1.16 3.69 -14.54
N SER A 831 -0.39 4.51 -13.82
CA SER A 831 1.05 4.35 -13.60
C SER A 831 1.37 4.06 -12.13
N ILE A 832 2.53 3.45 -11.87
CA ILE A 832 2.91 2.92 -10.55
C ILE A 832 4.13 3.67 -9.98
N PHE A 833 3.93 4.36 -8.87
CA PHE A 833 4.98 5.06 -8.12
C PHE A 833 5.30 4.23 -6.86
N SER A 834 6.40 3.48 -6.88
CA SER A 834 6.68 2.42 -5.90
C SER A 834 8.04 2.57 -5.19
N ASP A 835 8.05 2.45 -3.86
CA ASP A 835 9.27 2.39 -3.04
C ASP A 835 10.22 3.60 -3.24
N ASN A 836 9.70 4.79 -3.54
CA ASN A 836 10.50 6.03 -3.62
C ASN A 836 10.58 6.72 -2.25
N ASN A 837 11.32 7.83 -2.13
CA ASN A 837 11.12 8.74 -1.00
C ASN A 837 9.85 9.59 -1.19
N CYS A 838 9.64 10.14 -2.39
CA CYS A 838 8.36 10.73 -2.81
C CYS A 838 7.93 10.18 -4.17
N GLY A 839 6.63 10.00 -4.42
CA GLY A 839 6.11 9.63 -5.73
C GLY A 839 6.17 10.79 -6.72
N ILE A 840 5.17 11.68 -6.67
CA ILE A 840 5.08 12.89 -7.48
C ILE A 840 5.19 14.14 -6.58
N SER A 841 5.85 15.19 -7.08
CA SER A 841 5.71 16.56 -6.54
C SER A 841 5.34 17.53 -7.66
N VAL A 842 4.40 18.43 -7.41
CA VAL A 842 3.90 19.46 -8.34
C VAL A 842 4.18 20.85 -7.75
N ASP A 843 4.89 21.70 -8.49
CA ASP A 843 5.44 22.98 -7.99
C ASP A 843 5.40 24.09 -9.09
N SER A 844 5.81 25.31 -8.76
CA SER A 844 5.73 26.51 -9.60
C SER A 844 6.95 27.41 -9.40
N ILE A 845 7.60 27.81 -10.49
CA ILE A 845 8.78 28.71 -10.49
C ILE A 845 8.45 30.11 -9.97
N ASN A 846 7.16 30.45 -9.88
CA ASN A 846 6.69 31.74 -9.41
C ASN A 846 6.67 31.85 -7.87
N GLY A 847 6.92 30.76 -7.13
CA GLY A 847 6.93 30.68 -5.65
C GLY A 847 8.11 31.38 -4.95
N VAL A 848 8.54 32.55 -5.45
CA VAL A 848 9.91 33.10 -5.38
C VAL A 848 10.72 32.83 -4.10
N ALA A 849 11.53 31.77 -4.15
CA ALA A 849 12.88 31.75 -3.59
C ALA A 849 13.84 31.18 -4.65
N ASN A 850 14.48 32.06 -5.43
CA ASN A 850 15.48 31.66 -6.42
C ASN A 850 16.57 30.82 -5.74
N THR A 851 16.86 29.63 -6.30
CA THR A 851 17.76 28.57 -5.76
C THR A 851 17.25 27.74 -4.55
N ALA A 852 15.98 27.30 -4.51
CA ALA A 852 15.42 26.61 -3.33
C ALA A 852 14.54 25.34 -3.57
N TYR A 853 14.93 24.50 -4.55
CA TYR A 853 14.76 23.02 -4.63
C TYR A 853 13.43 22.36 -4.18
N GLY A 854 12.80 21.55 -5.05
CA GLY A 854 11.47 20.95 -4.81
C GLY A 854 11.44 19.53 -4.19
N GLY A 855 10.22 19.01 -4.04
CA GLY A 855 9.92 17.71 -3.41
C GLY A 855 9.88 17.74 -1.88
N CYS A 856 9.69 16.57 -1.24
CA CYS A 856 9.46 16.44 0.21
C CYS A 856 10.61 16.94 1.13
N TYR A 857 11.73 17.37 0.54
CA TYR A 857 12.91 17.92 1.22
C TYR A 857 13.17 19.39 0.86
N GLY A 858 12.24 20.02 0.13
CA GLY A 858 12.34 21.39 -0.36
C GLY A 858 12.08 22.48 0.68
N VAL A 859 12.23 23.74 0.27
CA VAL A 859 11.97 24.89 1.14
C VAL A 859 10.48 25.23 1.14
N HIS A 860 9.90 25.37 2.34
CA HIS A 860 8.48 25.62 2.50
C HIS A 860 8.05 27.02 2.02
N THR A 861 6.94 27.10 1.27
CA THR A 861 6.48 28.34 0.61
C THR A 861 5.18 28.88 1.21
N SER A 862 5.21 30.15 1.62
CA SER A 862 4.08 30.88 2.20
C SER A 862 3.46 31.88 1.22
N GLY A 863 2.14 32.07 1.28
CA GLY A 863 1.41 33.19 0.65
C GLY A 863 1.63 33.41 -0.84
N GLN A 864 1.27 32.44 -1.69
CA GLN A 864 1.54 32.48 -3.14
C GLN A 864 0.32 32.80 -4.03
N ILE A 865 0.60 33.18 -5.27
CA ILE A 865 -0.36 33.41 -6.37
C ILE A 865 -0.56 32.10 -7.14
N LEU A 866 -1.77 31.88 -7.69
CA LEU A 866 -2.07 30.75 -8.56
C LEU A 866 -1.07 30.58 -9.72
N SER A 867 -0.55 29.36 -9.88
CA SER A 867 -0.11 28.86 -11.18
C SER A 867 -1.16 27.91 -11.75
N SER A 868 -1.68 28.22 -12.94
CA SER A 868 -2.75 27.44 -13.59
C SER A 868 -2.18 26.21 -14.30
N THR A 869 -1.77 25.20 -13.53
CA THR A 869 -1.31 23.91 -14.04
C THR A 869 -2.49 23.06 -14.52
N ALA A 870 -2.68 22.99 -15.85
CA ALA A 870 -3.63 22.06 -16.48
C ALA A 870 -3.07 20.62 -16.46
N LEU A 871 -2.91 20.06 -15.26
CA LEU A 871 -2.30 18.75 -15.00
C LEU A 871 -3.31 17.81 -14.34
N GLU A 872 -3.50 16.64 -14.92
CA GLU A 872 -4.28 15.54 -14.34
C GLU A 872 -3.36 14.43 -13.82
N ILE A 873 -3.57 14.01 -12.56
CA ILE A 873 -2.97 12.82 -11.96
C ILE A 873 -4.13 11.90 -11.60
N ARG A 874 -4.37 10.84 -12.38
CA ARG A 874 -5.55 9.97 -12.18
C ARG A 874 -5.31 8.48 -12.40
N ASN A 875 -6.04 7.62 -11.69
CA ASN A 875 -5.94 6.15 -11.80
C ASN A 875 -4.55 5.56 -11.50
N ASN A 876 -3.66 6.29 -10.83
CA ASN A 876 -2.30 5.82 -10.51
C ASN A 876 -2.27 5.05 -9.18
N GLN A 877 -1.24 4.22 -9.01
CA GLN A 877 -0.97 3.50 -7.76
C GLN A 877 0.31 4.04 -7.10
N PHE A 878 0.18 4.52 -5.86
CA PHE A 878 1.30 4.99 -5.03
C PHE A 878 1.54 3.96 -3.93
N ILE A 879 2.67 3.27 -3.96
CA ILE A 879 2.94 2.10 -3.11
C ILE A 879 4.23 2.31 -2.32
N ARG A 880 4.16 2.31 -0.99
CA ARG A 880 5.32 2.40 -0.07
C ARG A 880 6.26 3.58 -0.34
N ASN A 881 5.75 4.71 -0.82
CA ASN A 881 6.55 5.93 -0.93
C ASN A 881 6.79 6.48 0.48
N LYS A 882 8.06 6.53 0.89
CA LYS A 882 8.47 6.65 2.30
C LYS A 882 7.93 7.90 2.99
N LEU A 883 7.81 9.01 2.28
CA LEU A 883 7.32 10.28 2.80
C LEU A 883 5.95 10.63 2.23
N ILE A 884 5.81 10.74 0.91
CA ILE A 884 4.57 11.25 0.27
C ILE A 884 4.29 10.53 -1.06
N GLY A 885 3.04 10.17 -1.32
CA GLY A 885 2.56 9.72 -2.63
C GLY A 885 2.54 10.87 -3.65
N VAL A 886 1.68 11.88 -3.43
CA VAL A 886 1.60 13.12 -4.23
C VAL A 886 1.75 14.36 -3.37
N GLU A 887 2.68 15.26 -3.72
CA GLU A 887 2.85 16.57 -3.10
C GLU A 887 2.43 17.69 -4.06
N VAL A 888 1.76 18.73 -3.56
CA VAL A 888 1.27 19.88 -4.34
C VAL A 888 1.63 21.19 -3.65
N ARG A 889 2.43 22.03 -4.30
CA ARG A 889 3.14 23.18 -3.70
C ARG A 889 2.83 24.51 -4.42
N SER A 890 3.29 25.62 -3.86
CA SER A 890 3.49 26.93 -4.54
C SER A 890 2.33 27.44 -5.41
N GLY A 891 1.08 27.38 -4.90
CA GLY A 891 -0.08 27.91 -5.61
C GLY A 891 -0.52 27.11 -6.85
N THR A 892 0.00 25.91 -7.08
CA THR A 892 -0.44 25.03 -8.18
C THR A 892 -1.84 24.45 -7.92
N ALA A 893 -2.55 24.06 -9.00
CA ALA A 893 -3.94 23.59 -8.94
C ALA A 893 -4.22 22.36 -9.83
N PRO A 894 -3.47 21.26 -9.71
CA PRO A 894 -3.70 20.03 -10.49
C PRO A 894 -5.01 19.32 -10.09
N THR A 895 -5.57 18.52 -10.99
CA THR A 895 -6.64 17.58 -10.68
C THR A 895 -6.05 16.26 -10.22
N ILE A 896 -6.50 15.75 -9.08
CA ILE A 896 -6.08 14.46 -8.52
C ILE A 896 -7.34 13.59 -8.39
N ASN A 897 -7.49 12.57 -9.23
CA ASN A 897 -8.73 11.78 -9.30
C ASN A 897 -8.49 10.26 -9.26
N SER A 898 -9.23 9.53 -8.42
CA SER A 898 -9.30 8.06 -8.48
C SER A 898 -7.94 7.34 -8.36
N ASN A 899 -6.99 7.91 -7.61
CA ASN A 899 -5.68 7.29 -7.37
C ASN A 899 -5.73 6.40 -6.12
N ILE A 900 -4.95 5.32 -6.12
CA ILE A 900 -4.86 4.35 -5.03
C ILE A 900 -3.55 4.58 -4.26
N PHE A 901 -3.65 4.69 -2.94
CA PHE A 901 -2.53 4.92 -2.03
C PHE A 901 -2.37 3.75 -1.06
N THR A 902 -1.24 3.05 -1.18
CA THR A 902 -0.89 1.86 -0.39
C THR A 902 0.37 2.10 0.44
N ASP A 903 0.23 2.06 1.76
CA ASP A 903 1.33 2.13 2.74
C ASP A 903 2.34 3.30 2.53
N ASN A 904 1.87 4.47 2.10
CA ASN A 904 2.71 5.68 1.96
C ASN A 904 2.76 6.47 3.27
N GLY A 905 3.84 7.22 3.52
CA GLY A 905 3.95 8.08 4.71
C GLY A 905 2.78 9.07 4.83
N TYR A 906 2.48 9.77 3.73
CA TYR A 906 1.22 10.43 3.44
C TYR A 906 0.75 10.06 2.02
N PRO A 907 -0.54 9.77 1.79
CA PRO A 907 -1.16 9.73 0.48
C PRO A 907 -0.90 11.01 -0.33
N ILE A 908 -1.39 12.15 0.18
CA ILE A 908 -1.33 13.45 -0.49
C ILE A 908 -0.88 14.52 0.52
N LYS A 909 -0.05 15.48 0.09
CA LYS A 909 0.27 16.70 0.86
C LYS A 909 0.00 17.97 0.05
N ILE A 910 -0.69 18.92 0.68
CA ILE A 910 -1.03 20.26 0.19
C ILE A 910 -0.16 21.27 0.94
N GLU A 911 0.46 22.20 0.21
CA GLU A 911 1.20 23.33 0.78
C GLU A 911 0.98 24.62 -0.02
N SER A 912 0.18 25.53 0.56
CA SER A 912 -0.19 26.83 -0.06
C SER A 912 -0.68 26.68 -1.52
N SER A 913 -1.47 25.63 -1.78
CA SER A 913 -1.86 25.17 -3.13
C SER A 913 -3.32 24.69 -3.17
N TYR A 914 -3.85 24.47 -4.37
CA TYR A 914 -5.30 24.41 -4.63
C TYR A 914 -5.74 23.20 -5.50
N PRO A 915 -5.31 21.95 -5.22
CA PRO A 915 -5.61 20.79 -6.06
C PRO A 915 -7.08 20.34 -5.99
N ALA A 916 -7.66 19.97 -7.14
CA ALA A 916 -8.98 19.36 -7.21
C ALA A 916 -8.89 17.85 -6.90
N ILE A 917 -8.87 17.48 -5.61
CA ILE A 917 -8.81 16.09 -5.14
C ILE A 917 -10.21 15.45 -5.13
N THR A 918 -10.34 14.23 -5.65
CA THR A 918 -11.58 13.43 -5.68
C THR A 918 -11.32 11.91 -5.82
N ASN A 919 -12.21 11.08 -5.27
CA ASN A 919 -12.21 9.62 -5.39
C ASN A 919 -10.91 8.91 -4.92
N SER A 920 -10.05 9.53 -4.11
CA SER A 920 -8.81 8.87 -3.67
C SER A 920 -9.11 7.64 -2.81
N GLN A 921 -8.39 6.55 -3.03
CA GLN A 921 -8.56 5.30 -2.29
C GLN A 921 -7.35 5.02 -1.40
N LEU A 922 -7.58 4.62 -0.16
CA LEU A 922 -6.55 4.19 0.78
C LEU A 922 -6.60 2.67 0.95
N VAL A 923 -5.45 2.01 0.84
CA VAL A 923 -5.28 0.56 1.00
C VAL A 923 -4.09 0.32 1.92
N ASN A 924 -4.30 0.37 3.23
CA ASN A 924 -3.26 0.05 4.21
C ASN A 924 -3.12 -1.48 4.32
N SER A 925 -1.91 -2.01 4.17
CA SER A 925 -1.63 -3.44 4.33
C SER A 925 -0.86 -3.77 5.62
N THR A 926 -0.43 -2.75 6.37
CA THR A 926 0.44 -2.87 7.56
C THR A 926 0.01 -1.96 8.73
N THR A 927 0.37 -2.33 9.96
CA THR A 927 0.22 -1.52 11.20
C THR A 927 1.46 -0.65 11.47
N SER A 928 2.04 -0.05 10.43
CA SER A 928 3.28 0.72 10.59
C SER A 928 2.95 2.13 11.12
N PRO A 929 3.49 2.53 12.29
CA PRO A 929 3.14 3.80 12.98
C PRO A 929 3.79 5.05 12.35
N ASN A 930 4.07 4.99 11.04
CA ASN A 930 4.59 6.08 10.22
C ASN A 930 3.81 6.22 8.88
N ILE A 931 2.68 5.49 8.73
CA ILE A 931 1.75 5.57 7.61
C ILE A 931 0.54 6.37 8.08
N LEU A 932 0.23 7.49 7.42
CA LEU A 932 -0.86 8.38 7.84
C LEU A 932 -1.97 8.40 6.79
N GLY A 933 -3.16 7.96 7.16
CA GLY A 933 -4.26 7.62 6.25
C GLY A 933 -5.05 8.81 5.65
N GLY A 934 -4.41 9.94 5.36
CA GLY A 934 -5.11 11.17 5.01
C GLY A 934 -4.33 12.19 4.19
N ILE A 935 -5.01 13.27 3.81
CA ILE A 935 -4.47 14.39 3.03
C ILE A 935 -3.85 15.40 3.99
N ALA A 936 -2.52 15.47 4.05
CA ALA A 936 -1.81 16.45 4.86
C ALA A 936 -2.03 17.87 4.33
N ILE A 937 -2.47 18.78 5.19
CA ILE A 937 -2.43 20.23 4.96
C ILE A 937 -1.23 20.73 5.75
N SER A 938 -0.15 21.10 5.03
CA SER A 938 1.12 21.54 5.60
C SER A 938 0.92 22.74 6.53
N GLY A 939 1.62 22.76 7.68
CA GLY A 939 1.59 23.89 8.63
C GLY A 939 2.06 25.24 8.07
N TYR A 940 2.62 25.24 6.85
CA TYR A 940 2.99 26.44 6.08
C TYR A 940 1.89 26.89 5.10
N THR A 941 0.71 26.25 5.09
CA THR A 941 -0.38 26.53 4.14
C THR A 941 -1.12 27.81 4.48
N HIS A 942 -1.02 28.79 3.58
CA HIS A 942 -1.87 29.97 3.58
C HIS A 942 -2.96 29.77 2.52
N PHE A 943 -4.23 29.80 2.91
CA PHE A 943 -5.34 29.93 1.96
C PHE A 943 -5.48 31.41 1.62
N SER A 944 -4.77 31.83 0.57
CA SER A 944 -4.69 33.20 0.02
C SER A 944 -5.82 33.55 -0.96
N GLN A 945 -6.72 32.62 -1.26
CA GLN A 945 -7.90 32.82 -2.12
C GLN A 945 -9.05 31.87 -1.75
N ASN A 946 -10.26 32.19 -2.23
CA ASN A 946 -11.44 31.35 -2.02
C ASN A 946 -11.21 29.93 -2.54
N TYR A 947 -11.46 28.94 -1.68
CA TYR A 947 -11.17 27.54 -1.98
C TYR A 947 -12.22 26.62 -1.33
N THR A 948 -12.44 25.45 -1.95
CA THR A 948 -13.35 24.42 -1.43
C THR A 948 -12.57 23.12 -1.24
N LEU A 949 -12.46 22.68 0.01
CA LEU A 949 -11.95 21.35 0.33
C LEU A 949 -13.09 20.35 0.12
N LYS A 950 -12.86 19.37 -0.77
CA LYS A 950 -13.86 18.40 -1.22
C LYS A 950 -13.95 17.18 -0.31
N LYS A 951 -15.05 16.44 -0.39
CA LYS A 951 -15.21 15.16 0.30
C LYS A 951 -14.32 14.09 -0.37
N ASP A 952 -13.26 13.71 0.31
CA ASP A 952 -12.28 12.70 -0.11
C ASP A 952 -11.75 11.95 1.14
N LEU A 953 -10.47 11.57 1.17
CA LEU A 953 -9.80 11.07 2.38
C LEU A 953 -9.79 12.13 3.52
N PRO A 954 -9.64 11.74 4.81
CA PRO A 954 -9.58 12.68 5.92
C PRO A 954 -8.43 13.70 5.76
N TYR A 955 -8.72 14.98 5.99
CA TYR A 955 -7.69 16.03 6.00
C TYR A 955 -6.95 16.05 7.33
N ILE A 956 -5.61 16.00 7.28
CA ILE A 956 -4.74 16.06 8.46
C ILE A 956 -4.15 17.47 8.53
N LEU A 957 -4.57 18.26 9.51
CA LEU A 957 -3.97 19.56 9.81
C LEU A 957 -2.61 19.34 10.49
N GLU A 958 -1.53 19.45 9.72
CA GLU A 958 -0.18 19.40 10.27
C GLU A 958 0.16 20.67 11.03
N THR A 959 0.78 20.53 12.21
CA THR A 959 1.46 21.64 12.87
C THR A 959 2.85 21.22 13.34
N ASN A 960 3.72 22.21 13.51
CA ASN A 960 4.92 22.10 14.34
C ASN A 960 4.93 23.19 15.44
N GLY A 961 3.73 23.55 15.93
CA GLY A 961 3.50 24.59 16.93
C GLY A 961 2.81 25.84 16.34
N PRO A 962 2.48 26.83 17.17
CA PRO A 962 1.62 27.97 16.82
C PRO A 962 2.16 28.88 15.70
N ALA A 963 3.46 28.81 15.39
CA ALA A 963 4.08 29.58 14.32
C ALA A 963 4.04 28.85 12.96
N LEU A 964 3.62 27.58 12.96
CA LEU A 964 3.67 26.63 11.85
C LEU A 964 2.34 25.86 11.79
N SER A 965 1.24 26.59 11.62
CA SER A 965 -0.13 26.10 11.57
C SER A 965 -0.89 26.71 10.38
N PRO A 966 -1.77 25.95 9.69
CA PRO A 966 -2.49 26.45 8.51
C PRO A 966 -3.40 27.64 8.82
N TYR A 967 -3.58 28.55 7.85
CA TYR A 967 -4.44 29.71 8.05
C TYR A 967 -5.20 30.22 6.82
N VAL A 968 -6.34 30.87 7.09
CA VAL A 968 -7.24 31.48 6.08
C VAL A 968 -7.05 33.00 6.09
N ASP A 969 -6.57 33.57 4.99
CA ASP A 969 -6.22 34.99 4.88
C ASP A 969 -7.43 35.93 5.00
N LEU A 970 -7.18 37.19 5.34
CA LEU A 970 -8.22 38.22 5.46
C LEU A 970 -8.98 38.41 4.14
N GLY A 971 -10.30 38.27 4.19
CA GLY A 971 -11.19 38.38 3.01
C GLY A 971 -11.32 37.10 2.18
N VAL A 972 -10.57 36.05 2.49
CA VAL A 972 -10.67 34.72 1.84
C VAL A 972 -11.78 33.89 2.47
N THR A 973 -12.43 33.04 1.69
CA THR A 973 -13.42 32.05 2.15
C THR A 973 -12.93 30.63 1.92
N LEU A 974 -12.61 29.91 3.00
CA LEU A 974 -12.42 28.47 2.97
C LEU A 974 -13.78 27.79 3.16
N THR A 975 -14.20 27.00 2.18
CA THR A 975 -15.45 26.24 2.21
C THR A 975 -15.14 24.76 2.38
N LEU A 976 -15.90 24.09 3.24
CA LEU A 976 -15.79 22.66 3.49
C LEU A 976 -17.00 21.94 2.90
N GLU A 977 -16.77 20.97 2.02
CA GLU A 977 -17.85 20.18 1.41
C GLU A 977 -18.54 19.27 2.45
N SER A 978 -19.81 18.94 2.20
CA SER A 978 -20.61 18.04 3.03
C SER A 978 -19.91 16.70 3.25
N GLY A 979 -19.83 16.23 4.49
CA GLY A 979 -19.15 14.99 4.84
C GLY A 979 -17.61 15.03 4.82
N THR A 980 -17.00 16.22 4.70
CA THR A 980 -15.55 16.38 4.93
C THR A 980 -15.16 16.13 6.39
N MET A 981 -13.91 15.71 6.59
CA MET A 981 -13.39 15.32 7.89
C MET A 981 -11.99 15.88 8.12
N PHE A 982 -11.77 16.40 9.32
CA PHE A 982 -10.52 17.01 9.77
C PHE A 982 -9.99 16.29 11.01
N LYS A 983 -8.72 15.90 10.90
CA LYS A 983 -7.89 15.26 11.91
C LYS A 983 -6.59 16.08 12.08
N THR A 984 -5.81 15.76 13.10
CA THR A 984 -4.75 16.66 13.62
C THR A 984 -3.54 15.89 14.11
N ASN A 985 -2.35 16.15 13.59
CA ASN A 985 -1.16 15.36 13.92
C ASN A 985 -0.53 15.69 15.30
N ASN A 986 -1.04 16.69 16.03
CA ASN A 986 -0.46 17.15 17.29
C ASN A 986 -1.53 17.72 18.24
N PRO A 987 -1.40 17.55 19.57
CA PRO A 987 -2.18 18.31 20.55
C PRO A 987 -2.13 19.83 20.34
N ASN A 988 -1.08 20.38 19.73
CA ASN A 988 -0.96 21.81 19.43
C ASN A 988 -1.57 22.23 18.08
N SER A 989 -2.25 21.35 17.33
CA SER A 989 -2.84 21.68 16.02
C SER A 989 -3.90 22.77 16.15
N ILE A 990 -3.68 23.89 15.46
CA ILE A 990 -4.58 25.05 15.39
C ILE A 990 -4.90 25.34 13.93
N LEU A 991 -6.12 25.77 13.65
CA LEU A 991 -6.48 26.44 12.39
C LEU A 991 -6.76 27.91 12.68
N PHE A 992 -6.01 28.82 12.07
CA PHE A 992 -6.22 30.26 12.23
C PHE A 992 -7.12 30.81 11.11
N VAL A 993 -8.11 31.64 11.48
CA VAL A 993 -9.07 32.23 10.55
C VAL A 993 -9.06 33.74 10.69
N TYR A 994 -8.52 34.43 9.68
CA TYR A 994 -8.63 35.89 9.50
C TYR A 994 -9.74 36.26 8.50
N GLY A 995 -10.00 35.39 7.53
CA GLY A 995 -11.13 35.48 6.60
C GLY A 995 -12.39 34.76 7.10
N ASN A 996 -12.96 33.92 6.24
CA ASN A 996 -14.21 33.21 6.46
C ASN A 996 -13.98 31.69 6.43
N LEU A 997 -14.60 30.95 7.36
CA LEU A 997 -14.67 29.49 7.35
C LEU A 997 -16.15 29.06 7.29
N VAL A 998 -16.51 28.34 6.21
CA VAL A 998 -17.88 27.89 5.96
C VAL A 998 -17.94 26.37 5.98
N ALA A 999 -18.65 25.83 6.97
CA ALA A 999 -18.89 24.41 7.17
C ALA A 999 -20.40 24.20 7.39
N SER A 1000 -21.16 24.19 6.29
CA SER A 1000 -22.63 24.21 6.35
C SER A 1000 -23.23 23.03 5.59
N THR A 1001 -23.90 22.14 6.29
CA THR A 1001 -24.40 20.88 5.72
C THR A 1001 -25.71 20.40 6.35
N THR A 1002 -26.28 19.29 5.85
CA THR A 1002 -27.44 18.61 6.46
C THR A 1002 -27.00 17.61 7.54
N SER A 1003 -27.96 17.07 8.29
CA SER A 1003 -27.76 16.01 9.28
C SER A 1003 -27.09 14.75 8.74
N ASP A 1004 -27.18 14.51 7.44
CA ASP A 1004 -26.98 13.18 6.85
C ASP A 1004 -25.52 12.96 6.39
N ASN A 1005 -24.79 14.06 6.19
CA ASN A 1005 -23.36 14.08 5.87
C ASN A 1005 -22.68 15.22 6.67
N PRO A 1006 -22.61 15.12 8.01
CA PRO A 1006 -22.05 16.15 8.87
C PRO A 1006 -20.55 16.35 8.59
N ILE A 1007 -20.07 17.58 8.78
CA ILE A 1007 -18.65 17.92 8.73
C ILE A 1007 -18.07 17.65 10.12
N VAL A 1008 -16.90 17.01 10.21
CA VAL A 1008 -16.36 16.49 11.48
C VAL A 1008 -14.94 16.96 11.72
N PHE A 1009 -14.70 17.61 12.88
CA PHE A 1009 -13.37 17.87 13.44
C PHE A 1009 -13.14 16.92 14.61
N THR A 1010 -12.06 16.13 14.57
CA THR A 1010 -11.80 15.06 15.54
C THR A 1010 -10.30 14.76 15.71
N SER A 1011 -9.96 13.87 16.64
CA SER A 1011 -8.59 13.39 16.86
C SER A 1011 -8.08 12.56 15.68
N LEU A 1012 -6.76 12.54 15.43
CA LEU A 1012 -6.16 11.58 14.51
C LEU A 1012 -6.57 10.14 14.85
N LYS A 1013 -6.53 9.82 16.15
CA LYS A 1013 -6.80 8.53 16.80
C LYS A 1013 -8.28 8.11 16.81
N ASP A 1014 -9.17 8.87 16.18
CA ASP A 1014 -10.60 8.56 16.14
C ASP A 1014 -10.91 7.63 14.94
N ASP A 1015 -10.62 6.34 15.09
CA ASP A 1015 -10.89 5.32 14.05
C ASP A 1015 -12.37 5.26 13.65
N SER A 1016 -13.27 5.64 14.57
CA SER A 1016 -14.72 5.64 14.34
C SER A 1016 -15.16 6.68 13.29
N ARG A 1017 -14.25 7.60 12.93
CA ARG A 1017 -14.42 8.64 11.93
C ARG A 1017 -13.28 8.59 10.93
N GLY A 1018 -13.57 8.11 9.72
CA GLY A 1018 -12.59 8.09 8.62
C GLY A 1018 -11.56 6.95 8.68
N GLY A 1019 -11.64 6.06 9.66
CA GLY A 1019 -10.71 4.94 9.85
C GLY A 1019 -9.42 5.33 10.56
N ASP A 1020 -8.58 4.33 10.82
CA ASP A 1020 -7.23 4.50 11.35
C ASP A 1020 -6.43 5.43 10.42
N THR A 1021 -6.12 6.62 10.93
CA THR A 1021 -5.41 7.68 10.18
C THR A 1021 -3.98 7.84 10.69
N ASN A 1022 -3.59 7.07 11.71
CA ASN A 1022 -2.32 7.10 12.44
C ASN A 1022 -1.44 5.87 12.13
N GLY A 1023 -2.02 4.82 11.54
CA GLY A 1023 -1.35 3.57 11.20
C GLY A 1023 -1.09 2.65 12.40
N ASP A 1024 -1.71 2.92 13.57
CA ASP A 1024 -1.51 2.12 14.79
C ASP A 1024 -2.60 1.06 15.04
N GLY A 1025 -3.53 0.89 14.10
CA GLY A 1025 -4.72 0.07 14.29
C GLY A 1025 -5.61 0.70 15.34
N SER A 1026 -6.02 -0.08 16.34
CA SER A 1026 -6.75 0.42 17.51
C SER A 1026 -5.84 0.46 18.77
N THR A 1027 -4.58 0.83 18.61
CA THR A 1027 -3.59 0.82 19.72
C THR A 1027 -3.72 2.07 20.58
N SER A 1028 -3.97 3.22 19.96
CA SER A 1028 -4.38 4.43 20.62
C SER A 1028 -5.91 4.61 20.62
N SER A 1029 -6.39 5.63 21.32
CA SER A 1029 -7.82 5.97 21.39
C SER A 1029 -7.97 7.47 21.58
N PRO A 1030 -9.06 8.08 21.10
CA PRO A 1030 -9.19 9.53 21.09
C PRO A 1030 -9.51 10.07 22.49
N GLN A 1031 -8.84 11.14 22.88
CA GLN A 1031 -8.93 11.77 24.20
C GLN A 1031 -9.20 13.26 24.08
N ASN A 1032 -9.86 13.84 25.09
CA ASN A 1032 -9.97 15.31 25.19
C ASN A 1032 -8.56 15.92 25.19
N ASN A 1033 -8.41 17.07 24.52
CA ASN A 1033 -7.13 17.76 24.30
C ASN A 1033 -6.16 17.03 23.33
N ASP A 1034 -6.66 16.15 22.46
CA ASP A 1034 -5.88 15.60 21.34
C ASP A 1034 -5.55 16.62 20.25
N TRP A 1035 -6.24 17.77 20.23
CA TRP A 1035 -5.92 18.96 19.43
C TRP A 1035 -6.32 20.25 20.13
N ALA A 1036 -5.81 21.39 19.67
CA ALA A 1036 -6.00 22.67 20.33
C ALA A 1036 -7.36 23.30 19.98
N ASN A 1037 -7.43 24.12 18.92
CA ASN A 1037 -8.64 24.86 18.58
C ASN A 1037 -8.65 25.40 17.13
N ILE A 1038 -9.84 25.74 16.62
CA ILE A 1038 -10.00 26.68 15.51
C ILE A 1038 -10.08 28.08 16.11
N LYS A 1039 -9.20 29.00 15.70
CA LYS A 1039 -9.19 30.37 16.21
C LYS A 1039 -9.64 31.38 15.16
N PHE A 1040 -10.72 32.07 15.47
CA PHE A 1040 -11.28 33.21 14.74
C PHE A 1040 -10.71 34.53 15.30
N PHE A 1041 -10.04 35.32 14.45
CA PHE A 1041 -9.53 36.65 14.81
C PHE A 1041 -10.55 37.77 14.53
N ALA A 1042 -10.36 38.94 15.12
CA ALA A 1042 -11.24 40.10 14.92
C ALA A 1042 -11.48 40.40 13.41
N GLY A 1043 -12.74 40.48 12.99
CA GLY A 1043 -13.15 40.67 11.60
C GLY A 1043 -13.44 39.38 10.81
N SER A 1044 -13.05 38.21 11.33
CA SER A 1044 -13.32 36.91 10.68
C SER A 1044 -14.76 36.43 10.84
N ILE A 1045 -15.20 35.51 9.96
CA ILE A 1045 -16.55 34.93 9.97
C ILE A 1045 -16.50 33.40 10.02
N GLY A 1046 -17.19 32.78 10.97
CA GLY A 1046 -17.45 31.34 11.01
C GLY A 1046 -18.92 31.03 10.77
N ASN A 1047 -19.22 30.02 9.94
CA ASN A 1047 -20.58 29.51 9.78
C ASN A 1047 -20.60 27.98 9.85
N PHE A 1048 -21.11 27.44 10.95
CA PHE A 1048 -21.19 26.02 11.25
C PHE A 1048 -22.65 25.58 11.30
N ILE A 1049 -23.06 24.69 10.40
CA ILE A 1049 -24.42 24.11 10.38
C ILE A 1049 -24.27 22.60 10.29
N ASN A 1050 -24.81 21.85 11.27
CA ASN A 1050 -24.61 20.40 11.43
C ASN A 1050 -23.12 19.98 11.44
N THR A 1051 -22.25 20.77 12.09
CA THR A 1051 -20.81 20.45 12.26
C THR A 1051 -20.55 19.82 13.62
N ILE A 1052 -19.71 18.77 13.66
CA ILE A 1052 -19.34 18.01 14.85
C ILE A 1052 -17.91 18.35 15.26
N PHE A 1053 -17.69 18.60 16.55
CA PHE A 1053 -16.38 18.87 17.15
C PHE A 1053 -16.12 17.92 18.32
N ASN A 1054 -15.18 16.99 18.15
CA ASN A 1054 -14.79 16.03 19.17
C ASN A 1054 -13.32 16.25 19.59
N TYR A 1055 -12.99 15.90 20.84
CA TYR A 1055 -11.60 15.71 21.33
C TYR A 1055 -10.65 16.92 21.32
N GLY A 1056 -11.12 18.10 20.91
CA GLY A 1056 -10.34 19.36 20.97
C GLY A 1056 -10.24 19.95 22.38
N GLY A 1057 -9.54 21.08 22.50
CA GLY A 1057 -9.42 21.85 23.75
C GLY A 1057 -8.04 21.90 24.38
N SER A 1058 -6.99 21.46 23.68
CA SER A 1058 -5.60 21.48 24.16
C SER A 1058 -5.03 22.89 24.35
N GLY A 1059 -4.13 23.00 25.33
CA GLY A 1059 -3.65 24.27 25.87
C GLY A 1059 -2.44 24.85 25.17
N PHE A 1060 -2.65 25.52 24.03
CA PHE A 1060 -1.66 26.51 23.60
C PHE A 1060 -1.73 27.79 24.44
N VAL A 1061 -1.02 27.76 25.57
CA VAL A 1061 -0.59 28.96 26.30
C VAL A 1061 0.86 29.27 25.87
N PRO A 1062 1.21 30.52 25.50
CA PRO A 1062 2.60 30.88 25.22
C PRO A 1062 3.51 30.53 26.41
N HIS A 1063 4.48 29.63 26.18
CA HIS A 1063 5.33 29.05 27.23
C HIS A 1063 6.02 30.11 28.11
N ASN A 1064 5.63 30.22 29.38
CA ASN A 1064 6.50 30.75 30.44
C ASN A 1064 6.08 30.41 31.90
N LEU A 1065 5.34 29.33 32.12
CA LEU A 1065 5.08 28.78 33.47
C LEU A 1065 5.36 27.27 33.50
N PRO A 1066 6.12 26.75 34.48
CA PRO A 1066 6.39 25.32 34.61
C PRO A 1066 5.25 24.57 35.35
N PRO A 1067 4.98 23.30 35.01
CA PRO A 1067 3.96 22.51 35.70
C PRO A 1067 4.46 22.01 37.07
N THR A 1068 4.04 22.67 38.16
CA THR A 1068 4.34 22.23 39.54
C THR A 1068 3.24 21.32 40.08
N ASN A 1069 3.41 20.01 39.87
CA ASN A 1069 2.51 18.99 40.39
C ASN A 1069 2.75 18.76 41.90
N THR A 1070 2.01 19.48 42.74
CA THR A 1070 2.08 19.39 44.22
C THR A 1070 0.69 19.54 44.82
N LEU A 1071 0.22 18.52 45.55
CA LEU A 1071 -1.09 18.56 46.22
C LEU A 1071 -1.06 19.51 47.42
N ALA A 1072 -1.80 20.63 47.33
CA ALA A 1072 -2.20 21.41 48.49
C ALA A 1072 -3.31 20.67 49.25
N LYS A 1073 -2.94 19.92 50.30
CA LYS A 1073 -3.90 19.20 51.15
C LYS A 1073 -4.42 20.05 52.30
N ASP A 1074 -5.68 19.79 52.65
CA ASP A 1074 -6.35 20.13 53.92
C ASP A 1074 -6.47 21.63 54.26
N PHE A 1075 -7.57 22.26 53.79
CA PHE A 1075 -8.03 23.53 54.35
C PHE A 1075 -8.73 23.32 55.71
N PRO A 1076 -8.60 24.24 56.69
CA PRO A 1076 -9.30 24.14 57.96
C PRO A 1076 -10.82 24.34 57.81
N ALA A 1077 -11.61 23.50 58.46
CA ALA A 1077 -13.08 23.50 58.38
C ALA A 1077 -13.71 24.81 58.88
N ILE A 1078 -14.76 25.28 58.19
CA ILE A 1078 -15.47 26.51 58.56
C ILE A 1078 -16.41 26.25 59.73
N VAL A 1079 -16.13 26.86 60.89
CA VAL A 1079 -17.04 26.87 62.04
C VAL A 1079 -17.84 28.16 62.06
N VAL A 1080 -19.06 28.12 61.54
CA VAL A 1080 -20.06 29.18 61.75
C VAL A 1080 -20.82 28.90 63.05
N SER A 1081 -21.04 29.92 63.87
CA SER A 1081 -21.92 29.86 65.03
C SER A 1081 -22.83 31.08 65.10
N GLY A 1082 -24.14 30.84 65.23
CA GLY A 1082 -25.16 31.88 65.26
C GLY A 1082 -25.77 32.21 63.90
N ILE A 1083 -26.67 33.21 63.91
CA ILE A 1083 -27.42 33.68 62.75
C ILE A 1083 -26.58 34.73 62.01
N SER A 1084 -26.19 34.46 60.77
CA SER A 1084 -25.36 35.35 59.94
C SER A 1084 -25.84 35.35 58.47
N PRO A 1085 -25.77 36.48 57.75
CA PRO A 1085 -26.00 36.53 56.30
C PRO A 1085 -24.77 36.07 55.47
N SER A 1086 -23.63 35.83 56.12
CA SER A 1086 -22.43 35.30 55.47
C SER A 1086 -21.65 34.31 56.33
N ALA A 1087 -20.97 33.38 55.66
CA ALA A 1087 -20.07 32.38 56.24
C ALA A 1087 -18.74 32.41 55.48
N THR A 1088 -17.62 32.50 56.21
CA THR A 1088 -16.28 32.68 55.63
C THR A 1088 -15.26 31.74 56.25
N SER A 1089 -14.31 31.25 55.44
CA SER A 1089 -13.23 30.38 55.95
C SER A 1089 -12.17 31.17 56.73
N SER A 1090 -11.26 30.46 57.39
CA SER A 1090 -9.95 31.04 57.69
C SER A 1090 -9.27 31.53 56.41
N GLN A 1091 -8.51 32.61 56.49
CA GLN A 1091 -7.69 33.07 55.38
C GLN A 1091 -6.49 32.14 55.18
N TRP A 1092 -6.21 31.78 53.94
CA TRP A 1092 -4.94 31.16 53.53
C TRP A 1092 -4.11 32.13 52.69
N ILE A 1093 -2.82 31.81 52.52
CA ILE A 1093 -1.94 32.46 51.54
C ILE A 1093 -1.79 31.47 50.37
N ALA A 1094 -1.87 31.94 49.14
CA ALA A 1094 -1.52 31.11 47.99
C ALA A 1094 0.00 31.05 47.85
N GLU A 1095 0.61 29.88 48.01
CA GLU A 1095 2.08 29.73 47.92
C GLU A 1095 2.62 29.94 46.49
N HIS A 1096 1.77 29.68 45.49
CA HIS A 1096 2.06 29.80 44.07
C HIS A 1096 0.89 30.49 43.36
N SER A 1097 1.09 31.00 42.13
CA SER A 1097 0.00 31.49 41.29
C SER A 1097 -0.59 30.34 40.48
N TYR A 1098 -1.91 30.12 40.56
CA TYR A 1098 -2.59 29.04 39.84
C TYR A 1098 -4.06 29.36 39.56
N ASN A 1099 -4.62 28.73 38.52
CA ASN A 1099 -6.04 28.85 38.17
C ASN A 1099 -6.86 27.74 38.82
N PHE A 1100 -8.13 28.03 39.10
CA PHE A 1100 -9.14 27.06 39.52
C PHE A 1100 -10.40 27.20 38.67
N ASN A 1101 -11.09 26.09 38.44
CA ASN A 1101 -12.33 26.03 37.64
C ASN A 1101 -13.52 25.41 38.40
N LYS A 1102 -13.28 24.95 39.63
CA LYS A 1102 -14.24 24.22 40.47
C LYS A 1102 -13.99 24.50 41.96
N ILE A 1103 -15.07 24.53 42.72
CA ILE A 1103 -15.12 24.46 44.19
C ILE A 1103 -15.86 23.17 44.56
N ILE A 1104 -15.36 22.42 45.55
CA ILE A 1104 -16.06 21.26 46.13
C ILE A 1104 -16.37 21.55 47.60
N ILE A 1105 -17.64 21.38 48.00
CA ILE A 1105 -18.12 21.61 49.36
C ILE A 1105 -18.65 20.29 49.93
N HIS A 1106 -17.89 19.69 50.84
CA HIS A 1106 -18.26 18.43 51.49
C HIS A 1106 -19.23 18.73 52.65
N LYS A 1107 -20.25 17.86 52.82
CA LYS A 1107 -21.33 17.92 53.82
C LYS A 1107 -22.21 19.18 53.77
N PHE A 1108 -22.49 19.68 52.56
CA PHE A 1108 -23.38 20.82 52.36
C PHE A 1108 -24.82 20.52 52.81
N SER A 1109 -25.42 21.37 53.64
CA SER A 1109 -26.81 21.23 54.09
C SER A 1109 -27.49 22.58 54.34
N THR A 1110 -28.70 22.77 53.83
CA THR A 1110 -29.56 23.94 54.07
C THR A 1110 -30.82 23.54 54.84
N ALA A 1111 -31.19 24.33 55.85
CA ALA A 1111 -32.36 24.09 56.69
C ALA A 1111 -33.28 25.32 56.71
N ASN A 1112 -33.74 25.73 55.53
CA ASN A 1112 -34.60 26.90 55.33
C ASN A 1112 -35.83 26.60 54.46
N SER A 1113 -36.92 27.33 54.73
CA SER A 1113 -38.20 27.28 54.01
C SER A 1113 -38.36 28.40 52.97
N LEU A 1114 -37.29 29.15 52.69
CA LEU A 1114 -37.30 30.34 51.83
C LEU A 1114 -36.38 30.14 50.63
N ASN A 1115 -36.78 30.64 49.46
CA ASN A 1115 -36.01 30.49 48.22
C ASN A 1115 -34.89 31.55 48.14
N LEU A 1116 -33.85 31.36 48.94
CA LEU A 1116 -32.69 32.24 48.96
C LEU A 1116 -31.72 31.91 47.82
N ILE A 1117 -31.13 32.94 47.25
CA ILE A 1117 -29.98 32.83 46.35
C ILE A 1117 -28.71 32.78 47.21
N TYR A 1118 -27.89 31.75 47.00
CA TYR A 1118 -26.61 31.55 47.68
C TYR A 1118 -25.47 31.99 46.76
N LYS A 1119 -24.75 33.04 47.12
CA LYS A 1119 -23.54 33.48 46.42
C LYS A 1119 -22.33 32.76 47.01
N ILE A 1120 -21.78 31.81 46.25
CA ILE A 1120 -20.67 30.94 46.67
C ILE A 1120 -19.44 31.31 45.87
N GLY A 1121 -18.31 31.58 46.53
CA GLY A 1121 -17.09 31.98 45.82
C GLY A 1121 -15.85 32.10 46.71
N ILE A 1122 -14.76 32.58 46.10
CA ILE A 1122 -13.51 32.90 46.77
C ILE A 1122 -13.35 34.43 46.81
N LYS A 1123 -12.95 34.96 47.96
CA LYS A 1123 -12.66 36.38 48.17
C LYS A 1123 -11.17 36.65 48.39
N ASP A 1124 -10.74 37.84 47.99
CA ASP A 1124 -9.43 38.40 48.30
C ASP A 1124 -9.38 39.00 49.72
N SER A 1125 -8.20 39.44 50.14
CA SER A 1125 -7.99 40.17 51.40
C SER A 1125 -8.77 41.49 51.51
N GLY A 1126 -9.23 42.05 50.37
CA GLY A 1126 -10.06 43.24 50.26
C GLY A 1126 -11.57 42.99 50.35
N ASN A 1127 -12.02 41.74 50.58
CA ASN A 1127 -13.44 41.32 50.60
C ASN A 1127 -14.16 41.37 49.24
N ASN A 1128 -13.41 41.47 48.13
CA ASN A 1128 -13.95 41.32 46.78
C ASN A 1128 -13.98 39.84 46.39
N PHE A 1129 -15.04 39.39 45.71
CA PHE A 1129 -15.02 38.06 45.08
C PHE A 1129 -14.07 38.08 43.88
N ILE A 1130 -13.02 37.25 43.91
CA ILE A 1130 -12.18 36.97 42.73
C ILE A 1130 -12.85 35.99 41.77
N ALA A 1131 -13.76 35.17 42.31
CA ALA A 1131 -14.62 34.27 41.55
C ALA A 1131 -15.85 33.90 42.40
N ALA A 1132 -17.04 33.87 41.81
CA ALA A 1132 -18.26 33.43 42.49
C ALA A 1132 -19.32 32.93 41.49
N VAL A 1133 -20.28 32.15 42.00
CA VAL A 1133 -21.54 31.81 41.33
C VAL A 1133 -22.71 32.04 42.28
N GLU A 1134 -23.90 32.24 41.73
CA GLU A 1134 -25.14 32.42 42.47
C GLU A 1134 -26.07 31.23 42.24
N LEU A 1135 -26.40 30.49 43.31
CA LEU A 1135 -27.24 29.29 43.27
C LEU A 1135 -28.64 29.59 43.84
N PRO A 1136 -29.70 29.67 43.00
CA PRO A 1136 -31.08 29.75 43.45
C PRO A 1136 -31.65 28.38 43.85
N ASN A 1137 -32.83 28.35 44.48
CA ASN A 1137 -33.61 27.14 44.78
C ASN A 1137 -32.99 26.14 45.77
N MET A 1138 -31.97 26.54 46.54
CA MET A 1138 -31.23 25.65 47.46
C MET A 1138 -31.97 25.36 48.78
N GLN A 1139 -33.28 25.03 48.74
CA GLN A 1139 -34.10 24.74 49.92
C GLN A 1139 -33.98 23.27 50.38
N ASN A 1140 -33.78 23.05 51.69
CA ASN A 1140 -33.80 21.73 52.33
C ASN A 1140 -32.88 20.68 51.68
N ILE A 1141 -31.78 21.13 51.07
CA ILE A 1141 -30.79 20.27 50.42
C ILE A 1141 -29.86 19.68 51.49
N THR A 1142 -29.42 18.44 51.31
CA THR A 1142 -28.33 17.86 52.11
C THR A 1142 -27.54 16.89 51.24
N GLU A 1143 -26.33 17.30 50.88
CA GLU A 1143 -25.42 16.57 49.99
C GLU A 1143 -24.16 16.15 50.75
N THR A 1144 -23.65 14.96 50.46
CA THR A 1144 -22.31 14.57 50.93
C THR A 1144 -21.23 15.44 50.29
N GLU A 1145 -21.41 15.84 49.02
CA GLU A 1145 -20.53 16.76 48.28
C GLU A 1145 -21.32 17.60 47.28
N LEU A 1146 -21.29 18.92 47.42
CA LEU A 1146 -21.79 19.86 46.42
C LEU A 1146 -20.62 20.33 45.54
N SER A 1147 -20.63 19.93 44.27
CA SER A 1147 -19.67 20.38 43.25
C SER A 1147 -20.18 21.65 42.57
N VAL A 1148 -19.35 22.70 42.55
CA VAL A 1148 -19.70 24.04 42.06
C VAL A 1148 -18.69 24.47 40.99
N ALA A 1149 -19.14 24.73 39.76
CA ALA A 1149 -18.28 25.23 38.68
C ALA A 1149 -18.10 26.74 38.79
N VAL A 1150 -16.84 27.21 38.82
CA VAL A 1150 -16.50 28.63 39.05
C VAL A 1150 -15.02 28.87 38.70
N GLN A 1151 -14.75 29.86 37.84
CA GLN A 1151 -13.40 30.15 37.33
C GLN A 1151 -12.74 31.33 38.05
N GLY A 1152 -11.49 31.16 38.47
CA GLY A 1152 -10.69 32.22 39.10
C GLY A 1152 -9.20 31.93 39.10
N GLN A 1153 -8.42 32.92 39.58
CA GLN A 1153 -6.97 32.86 39.65
C GLN A 1153 -6.46 33.30 41.03
N PHE A 1154 -5.51 32.54 41.57
CA PHE A 1154 -4.71 32.89 42.74
C PHE A 1154 -3.37 33.49 42.32
N MET A 1155 -2.86 34.43 43.11
CA MET A 1155 -1.55 35.05 42.96
C MET A 1155 -0.63 34.64 44.12
N ALA A 1156 0.61 34.25 43.83
CA ALA A 1156 1.59 33.87 44.83
C ALA A 1156 1.81 34.98 45.88
N GLY A 1157 1.73 34.61 47.16
CA GLY A 1157 1.87 35.52 48.31
C GLY A 1157 0.58 36.22 48.74
N GLU A 1158 -0.48 36.21 47.92
CA GLU A 1158 -1.75 36.87 48.24
C GLU A 1158 -2.65 36.04 49.16
N LYS A 1159 -3.54 36.75 49.88
CA LYS A 1159 -4.44 36.17 50.88
C LYS A 1159 -5.87 36.03 50.36
N TYR A 1160 -6.45 34.86 50.61
CA TYR A 1160 -7.77 34.48 50.13
C TYR A 1160 -8.59 33.73 51.19
N TYR A 1161 -9.91 33.72 51.03
CA TYR A 1161 -10.83 32.90 51.82
C TYR A 1161 -12.06 32.50 51.01
N ALA A 1162 -12.65 31.34 51.31
CA ALA A 1162 -13.93 30.95 50.74
C ALA A 1162 -15.07 31.69 51.46
N ALA A 1163 -16.10 32.08 50.72
CA ALA A 1163 -17.27 32.78 51.25
C ALA A 1163 -18.58 32.23 50.65
N ILE A 1164 -19.60 32.11 51.51
CA ILE A 1164 -21.00 31.88 51.15
C ILE A 1164 -21.80 33.05 51.71
N GLU A 1165 -22.52 33.78 50.86
CA GLU A 1165 -23.33 34.94 51.23
C GLU A 1165 -24.77 34.80 50.73
N THR A 1166 -25.74 35.26 51.52
CA THR A 1166 -27.17 35.23 51.18
C THR A 1166 -27.81 36.59 51.47
N ALA A 1167 -28.89 36.91 50.74
CA ALA A 1167 -29.61 38.18 50.91
C ALA A 1167 -30.27 38.33 52.31
N ASP A 1168 -30.69 37.22 52.91
CA ASP A 1168 -31.25 37.11 54.25
C ASP A 1168 -30.44 36.10 55.09
N SER A 1169 -30.52 36.22 56.42
CA SER A 1169 -29.85 35.29 57.34
C SER A 1169 -30.50 33.91 57.35
N PHE A 1170 -29.69 32.84 57.31
CA PHE A 1170 -30.16 31.45 57.31
C PHE A 1170 -29.60 30.61 58.46
N SER A 1171 -30.16 29.42 58.63
CA SER A 1171 -29.66 28.37 59.52
C SER A 1171 -29.17 27.19 58.67
N ALA A 1172 -28.03 26.62 59.04
CA ALA A 1172 -27.49 25.38 58.45
C ALA A 1172 -27.29 24.31 59.54
N GLY A 1173 -27.25 23.05 59.11
CA GLY A 1173 -27.15 21.91 60.01
C GLY A 1173 -25.83 21.84 60.78
N GLN A 1174 -25.89 21.36 62.02
CA GLN A 1174 -24.71 21.01 62.82
C GLN A 1174 -24.52 19.49 62.84
N ASP A 1175 -23.27 19.04 62.94
CA ASP A 1175 -22.97 17.64 63.24
C ASP A 1175 -23.15 17.32 64.74
N ALA A 1176 -22.98 16.04 65.10
CA ALA A 1176 -23.11 15.57 66.49
C ALA A 1176 -22.09 16.19 67.48
N GLY A 1177 -21.10 16.94 67.00
CA GLY A 1177 -20.17 17.75 67.81
C GLY A 1177 -20.58 19.21 67.97
N GLY A 1178 -21.75 19.62 67.46
CA GLY A 1178 -22.25 20.99 67.54
C GLY A 1178 -21.55 21.97 66.59
N LYS A 1179 -20.88 21.47 65.55
CA LYS A 1179 -20.18 22.29 64.55
C LYS A 1179 -20.95 22.36 63.24
N LEU A 1180 -20.93 23.52 62.58
CA LEU A 1180 -21.25 23.56 61.16
C LEU A 1180 -20.18 22.78 60.38
N ALA A 1181 -20.61 21.98 59.41
CA ALA A 1181 -19.74 21.09 58.65
C ALA A 1181 -19.58 21.53 57.19
N VAL A 1182 -19.25 22.81 56.95
CA VAL A 1182 -18.88 23.27 55.60
C VAL A 1182 -17.37 23.09 55.44
N ALA A 1183 -16.96 22.16 54.58
CA ALA A 1183 -15.54 21.82 54.38
C ALA A 1183 -15.18 21.83 52.89
N PHE A 1184 -13.99 22.39 52.59
CA PHE A 1184 -13.44 22.49 51.25
C PHE A 1184 -12.16 21.64 51.24
N TYR A 1185 -12.15 20.48 50.58
CA TYR A 1185 -10.97 19.60 50.57
C TYR A 1185 -10.22 19.54 49.24
N GLU A 1186 -10.86 19.89 48.13
CA GLU A 1186 -10.19 20.01 46.83
C GLU A 1186 -10.53 21.30 46.10
N LEU A 1187 -9.49 22.06 45.77
CA LEU A 1187 -9.46 22.96 44.61
C LEU A 1187 -8.78 22.19 43.49
N THR A 1188 -9.53 21.71 42.51
CA THR A 1188 -8.93 21.07 41.33
C THR A 1188 -8.08 22.10 40.59
N PRO A 1189 -6.79 21.83 40.32
CA PRO A 1189 -5.98 22.70 39.47
C PRO A 1189 -6.67 22.83 38.12
N GLY A 1190 -7.09 24.05 37.77
CA GLY A 1190 -7.70 24.31 36.50
C GLY A 1190 -6.61 24.37 35.44
N GLU A 1191 -6.39 23.27 34.70
CA GLU A 1191 -5.87 23.43 33.35
C GLU A 1191 -6.75 24.46 32.62
N PRO A 1192 -6.17 25.39 31.85
CA PRO A 1192 -6.94 26.39 31.16
C PRO A 1192 -7.96 25.68 30.27
N ALA A 1193 -9.25 26.03 30.40
CA ALA A 1193 -10.31 25.44 29.61
C ALA A 1193 -10.30 26.07 28.21
N ASN A 1194 -9.40 25.60 27.36
CA ASN A 1194 -9.28 26.08 25.98
C ASN A 1194 -10.46 25.50 25.19
N PRO A 1195 -11.31 26.34 24.56
CA PRO A 1195 -12.41 25.83 23.77
C PRO A 1195 -11.90 25.33 22.41
N ALA A 1196 -12.49 24.26 21.88
CA ALA A 1196 -12.19 23.76 20.52
C ALA A 1196 -12.47 24.82 19.41
N ILE A 1197 -13.26 25.84 19.72
CA ILE A 1197 -13.45 27.05 18.90
C ILE A 1197 -13.13 28.28 19.77
N SER A 1198 -12.11 29.04 19.40
CA SER A 1198 -11.71 30.29 20.05
C SER A 1198 -12.10 31.50 19.19
N ILE A 1199 -12.64 32.54 19.81
CA ILE A 1199 -13.28 33.68 19.12
C ILE A 1199 -12.78 34.99 19.74
N ASP A 1200 -11.94 35.73 19.03
CA ASP A 1200 -11.51 37.07 19.46
C ASP A 1200 -12.62 38.11 19.30
N ALA A 1201 -12.58 39.16 20.13
CA ALA A 1201 -13.58 40.22 20.11
C ALA A 1201 -13.62 40.92 18.73
N GLY A 1202 -14.81 40.89 18.09
CA GLY A 1202 -15.03 41.43 16.75
C GLY A 1202 -15.02 40.39 15.63
N ALA A 1203 -14.79 39.11 15.91
CA ALA A 1203 -15.17 38.01 15.02
C ALA A 1203 -16.68 37.73 15.09
N THR A 1204 -17.25 37.09 14.06
CA THR A 1204 -18.66 36.65 14.04
C THR A 1204 -18.74 35.16 13.74
N VAL A 1205 -19.16 34.33 14.69
CA VAL A 1205 -19.36 32.90 14.47
C VAL A 1205 -20.83 32.53 14.68
N VAL A 1206 -21.41 31.87 13.67
CA VAL A 1206 -22.75 31.29 13.70
C VAL A 1206 -22.61 29.77 13.85
N VAL A 1207 -23.42 29.19 14.75
CA VAL A 1207 -23.52 27.74 14.97
C VAL A 1207 -25.01 27.35 14.97
N GLN A 1208 -25.37 26.30 14.23
CA GLN A 1208 -26.74 25.78 14.05
C GLN A 1208 -26.76 24.25 14.06
#